data_AF-A0A1B7ZFG2-F1
#
_entry.id   AF-A0A1B7ZFG2-F1
#
_cell.length_a   1.000
_cell.length_b   1.000
_cell.length_c   1.000
_cell.angle_alpha   90.00
_cell.angle_beta   90.00
_cell.angle_gamma   90.00
#
_symmetry.space_group_name_H-M   'P 1'
#
loop_
_entity.id
_entity.type
_entity.pdbx_description
1 polymer ?
#
loop_
_entity_poly.entity_id
_entity_poly.type
_entity_poly.pdbx_seq_one_letter_code
_entity_poly.pdbx_strand_id
1 'polypeptide(L)'
;MLKNYTKLLFVATILFSLNGFSQANYLTNFSFENWSGNPETPDNWSITNANDIIKSSDATDGNFALGLGLNNTLANQTTLSTWNTSVISLTSNANHTFSFDYKISTETGNNLSAYLDIVKDEGSYTIQYIHEFIPLESDGAWHTYTFDFDTDTEEDYAFELIFRANTNPASSIIVDNLQVLDDDATTNPDRDALIALYNATDGDNWTVSWDFNADISTWPGLTLNTEGRVRTLVLDSRNLTGEIPAEIGNLTELEWIDLGRNNLTGEIPAQFGNLLKLERLNLRTNQLTGNVPSELGKLSNLEVLLLNSNNLTGALPIELGNLSAIQQLDFTLNQLSGPIPVFLGNLTSLTYLSLYGNQLTGTIPQELSNLTNLKSLVLGNNDLTGEIPSQIYNLTELLELNIFSTNISGTIPPEIGNLTKLVFLRLGDTQMSGSIPSEIGNLTQLEDLALFRSNFFGPLPQEIGNLTKLEKLRLDNNNFTGSLPSSIGNLILLKEIGLRDNNLSGNLPSEIGNLTSLENFYLSNNQISGSLPASIGNLSSIKSIWFGSNNFSGSIPPEIGNLTQLELLILNTNELTGTIPSEMGNMSNLSTADFGNNTITGGIPTEIGNLAQLRAFGCENCSLSGNVPVFSSSLSKNVVLKNNNLTFGDLDNSIINSVNTAFNIHPQRNLNNEEEIELDLGDEATIAVTGLSHSNNQFQWRKDGTNLIGETNSTLIINSTTVNDIGVYDCVIINPNVPSLTLYRNSFTIKINGIDGEGDDDNDGIKNSNDFCPNTSPGASVNQNGCTESQLDDDNDGVNNTNDICPNTPNGESVNRFGCSESQLSDIDDDNDGVPNDIDVCKNTPVGAVTGDTGCSYQDILVPKPDDVIAKAKSTSCPDTANGILTVEFKVNQTHIVSITGPNNFSSNYTQQNGSTLLVTDLEPGTYTIIVNSEIGLLVGAPSIEFTLNIETPEEFTSGKTVIDYTAKKASVVVSGSKNYEVLVNNNVYSFQFENDGNQQLSFPLDKGSNLISIETDKICQGVYNDNVMVNNAILSPNPVGEGLKVEGIEIMSNAQILITNLNGVTVLLENKQITNGTLEMNISNLSPGIYMLTIIDGEKEINLKFVKK
;
A
#
# COMPACT_ATOMS: atom_id res chain seq x y z
N MET A 1 59.60 42.27 30.39
CA MET A 1 60.29 41.47 31.44
C MET A 1 59.64 41.82 32.76
N LEU A 2 59.02 40.97 33.58
CA LEU A 2 58.84 39.52 33.61
C LEU A 2 57.53 39.25 34.40
N LYS A 3 56.75 38.26 33.95
CA LYS A 3 55.72 37.44 34.62
C LYS A 3 54.98 37.93 35.89
N ASN A 4 53.65 37.94 35.71
CA ASN A 4 52.56 37.34 36.52
C ASN A 4 52.23 37.82 37.95
N TYR A 5 51.00 38.35 37.98
CA TYR A 5 49.88 38.04 38.88
C TYR A 5 50.08 38.21 40.39
N THR A 6 49.40 39.24 40.89
CA THR A 6 48.99 39.36 42.28
C THR A 6 47.68 40.15 42.33
N LYS A 7 46.81 39.79 43.28
CA LYS A 7 45.78 40.58 43.99
C LYS A 7 44.33 40.07 43.80
N LEU A 8 43.48 40.04 44.83
CA LEU A 8 43.42 40.95 45.97
C LEU A 8 42.77 40.28 47.20
N LEU A 9 43.58 40.15 48.26
CA LEU A 9 43.19 40.06 49.66
C LEU A 9 42.87 41.49 50.17
N PHE A 10 42.08 41.59 51.24
CA PHE A 10 41.86 42.74 52.15
C PHE A 10 40.49 43.45 52.14
N VAL A 11 39.70 43.03 53.13
CA VAL A 11 38.80 43.79 54.00
C VAL A 11 39.12 45.30 54.09
N ALA A 12 38.07 46.13 54.01
CA ALA A 12 38.06 47.42 54.68
C ALA A 12 37.80 47.20 56.19
N THR A 13 38.85 47.34 56.99
CA THR A 13 38.83 47.46 58.44
C THR A 13 38.24 48.80 58.86
N ILE A 14 37.41 48.81 59.93
CA ILE A 14 37.17 49.87 60.94
C ILE A 14 35.73 49.70 61.46
N LEU A 15 35.32 49.82 62.72
CA LEU A 15 35.89 49.87 64.08
C LEU A 15 34.63 49.72 64.98
N PHE A 16 34.76 48.98 66.10
CA PHE A 16 34.09 49.25 67.40
C PHE A 16 32.56 49.05 67.49
N SER A 17 31.95 48.52 68.56
CA SER A 17 32.35 48.06 69.90
C SER A 17 31.06 47.66 70.63
N LEU A 18 31.21 46.94 71.76
CA LEU A 18 30.24 46.72 72.86
C LEU A 18 29.29 45.52 72.63
N ASN A 19 29.19 44.50 73.49
CA ASN A 19 29.74 44.26 74.83
C ASN A 19 29.47 42.79 75.22
N GLY A 20 30.36 42.19 76.02
CA GLY A 20 29.97 41.12 76.96
C GLY A 20 30.84 39.85 76.93
N PHE A 21 32.13 39.93 77.29
CA PHE A 21 32.72 39.31 78.51
C PHE A 21 32.66 37.77 78.55
N SER A 22 33.74 36.98 78.38
CA SER A 22 35.10 36.87 78.97
C SER A 22 35.24 35.86 80.13
N GLN A 23 36.39 35.17 80.06
CA GLN A 23 37.18 34.49 81.08
C GLN A 23 36.90 33.02 81.46
N ALA A 24 37.88 32.19 81.06
CA ALA A 24 38.78 31.38 81.90
C ALA A 24 38.39 29.94 82.29
N ASN A 25 39.25 29.02 81.80
CA ASN A 25 39.84 27.84 82.45
C ASN A 25 39.39 27.51 83.89
N TYR A 26 39.14 26.22 84.18
CA TYR A 26 39.96 25.41 85.10
C TYR A 26 39.54 23.92 85.10
N LEU A 27 40.55 23.07 85.21
CA LEU A 27 40.57 21.61 85.37
C LEU A 27 39.80 21.09 86.61
N THR A 28 39.44 19.80 86.63
CA THR A 28 40.03 18.74 87.50
C THR A 28 39.02 17.63 87.86
N ASN A 29 39.32 16.36 87.56
CA ASN A 29 39.77 15.36 88.55
C ASN A 29 39.85 13.92 87.99
N PHE A 30 41.08 13.37 88.04
CA PHE A 30 41.53 12.04 88.51
C PHE A 30 40.49 10.89 88.66
N SER A 31 40.75 9.62 88.37
CA SER A 31 41.97 8.80 88.46
C SER A 31 41.74 7.40 87.83
N PHE A 32 42.81 6.74 87.41
CA PHE A 32 42.91 5.31 87.12
C PHE A 32 42.70 4.47 88.40
N GLU A 33 42.02 3.32 88.32
CA GLU A 33 42.50 2.01 88.84
C GLU A 33 41.42 0.90 88.83
N ASN A 34 41.87 -0.30 88.40
CA ASN A 34 41.53 -1.64 88.88
C ASN A 34 40.15 -2.30 88.63
N TRP A 35 40.22 -3.27 87.70
CA TRP A 35 40.08 -4.73 87.93
C TRP A 35 38.76 -5.36 88.38
N SER A 36 38.49 -6.48 87.70
CA SER A 36 37.67 -7.65 88.08
C SER A 36 36.15 -7.44 88.09
N GLY A 37 35.32 -8.30 87.50
CA GLY A 37 35.55 -9.64 86.99
C GLY A 37 34.29 -10.44 87.25
N ASN A 38 33.43 -10.53 86.21
CA ASN A 38 32.49 -11.63 85.93
C ASN A 38 31.43 -11.99 87.00
N PRO A 39 30.58 -12.97 86.72
CA PRO A 39 29.36 -12.94 85.90
C PRO A 39 28.10 -13.02 86.78
N GLU A 40 26.95 -12.64 86.24
CA GLU A 40 25.71 -13.40 86.48
C GLU A 40 24.70 -13.01 85.42
N THR A 41 24.49 -13.90 84.45
CA THR A 41 23.28 -13.91 83.64
C THR A 41 22.09 -14.29 84.54
N PRO A 42 20.95 -13.64 84.36
CA PRO A 42 19.71 -14.40 84.35
C PRO A 42 18.88 -14.16 83.10
N ASP A 43 18.52 -15.29 82.50
CA ASP A 43 17.40 -15.60 81.63
C ASP A 43 16.17 -14.70 81.80
N ASN A 44 15.66 -14.18 80.66
CA ASN A 44 14.25 -14.22 80.24
C ASN A 44 13.89 -13.05 79.29
N TRP A 45 14.39 -13.03 78.06
CA TRP A 45 13.75 -12.26 76.98
C TRP A 45 13.57 -13.16 75.76
N SER A 46 12.33 -13.58 75.54
CA SER A 46 11.83 -14.28 74.37
C SER A 46 11.51 -13.28 73.26
N ILE A 47 11.85 -13.62 72.01
CA ILE A 47 11.40 -12.91 70.81
C ILE A 47 9.86 -13.02 70.73
N THR A 48 9.16 -11.89 70.88
CA THR A 48 7.68 -11.85 70.93
C THR A 48 7.00 -11.63 69.59
N ASN A 49 7.68 -11.73 68.45
CA ASN A 49 7.09 -12.11 67.15
C ASN A 49 8.18 -12.17 66.07
N ALA A 50 8.27 -13.28 65.35
CA ALA A 50 9.13 -13.47 64.19
C ALA A 50 8.51 -12.91 62.88
N ASN A 51 7.51 -12.03 62.99
CA ASN A 51 6.63 -11.64 61.87
C ASN A 51 6.84 -10.19 61.36
N ASP A 52 7.82 -9.44 61.86
CA ASP A 52 8.12 -8.08 61.35
C ASP A 52 9.27 -8.06 60.31
N ILE A 53 9.76 -9.23 59.89
CA ILE A 53 10.63 -9.35 58.71
C ILE A 53 9.73 -9.72 57.53
N ILE A 54 9.33 -8.71 56.76
CA ILE A 54 8.70 -8.95 55.47
C ILE A 54 9.83 -9.23 54.47
N LYS A 55 9.86 -10.45 53.92
CA LYS A 55 10.62 -10.74 52.71
C LYS A 55 10.03 -9.84 51.61
N SER A 56 10.75 -8.81 51.21
CA SER A 56 10.36 -7.97 50.08
C SER A 56 10.24 -8.86 48.83
N SER A 57 9.21 -8.63 48.03
CA SER A 57 9.03 -9.27 46.72
C SER A 57 10.08 -8.84 45.70
N ASP A 58 10.87 -7.81 46.01
CA ASP A 58 11.77 -7.14 45.07
C ASP A 58 13.25 -7.53 45.28
N ALA A 59 13.51 -8.69 45.90
CA ALA A 59 14.86 -9.17 46.12
C ALA A 59 15.31 -10.07 44.96
N THR A 60 16.19 -9.54 44.10
CA THR A 60 16.99 -10.36 43.18
C THR A 60 18.38 -10.60 43.80
N ASP A 61 18.67 -11.89 43.99
CA ASP A 61 19.99 -12.53 44.02
C ASP A 61 21.06 -12.05 45.01
N GLY A 62 21.23 -12.86 46.06
CA GLY A 62 22.50 -12.95 46.82
C GLY A 62 22.68 -11.84 47.84
N ASN A 63 21.92 -10.78 47.66
CA ASN A 63 21.75 -9.69 48.57
C ASN A 63 20.50 -9.90 49.43
N PHE A 64 20.69 -9.72 50.72
CA PHE A 64 19.64 -9.80 51.71
C PHE A 64 19.01 -8.40 51.88
N ALA A 65 17.89 -8.13 51.20
CA ALA A 65 17.10 -6.94 51.48
C ALA A 65 16.32 -7.11 52.80
N LEU A 66 16.62 -6.29 53.80
CA LEU A 66 15.94 -6.27 55.09
C LEU A 66 15.04 -5.02 55.17
N GLY A 67 13.74 -5.19 54.94
CA GLY A 67 12.75 -4.13 55.17
C GLY A 67 12.39 -4.06 56.65
N LEU A 68 12.89 -3.06 57.37
CA LEU A 68 12.54 -2.86 58.79
C LEU A 68 11.38 -1.86 58.93
N GLY A 69 10.23 -2.36 59.37
CA GLY A 69 9.14 -1.52 59.85
C GLY A 69 9.43 -1.06 61.27
N LEU A 70 9.88 0.18 61.46
CA LEU A 70 10.02 0.75 62.81
C LEU A 70 8.62 1.01 63.38
N ASN A 71 8.14 0.14 64.27
CA ASN A 71 6.91 0.35 65.05
C ASN A 71 7.12 -0.10 66.50
N ASN A 72 7.81 0.72 67.33
CA ASN A 72 7.46 0.90 68.75
C ASN A 72 8.33 1.97 69.43
N THR A 73 7.73 2.58 70.45
CA THR A 73 8.18 3.79 71.15
C THR A 73 9.13 3.52 72.34
N LEU A 74 9.96 4.52 72.61
CA LEU A 74 10.73 4.83 73.83
C LEU A 74 12.07 4.11 74.09
N ALA A 75 13.13 4.91 73.91
CA ALA A 75 14.30 5.05 74.79
C ALA A 75 15.02 3.76 75.20
N ASN A 76 15.83 3.21 74.29
CA ASN A 76 17.26 2.95 74.47
C ASN A 76 17.76 2.13 73.29
N GLN A 77 19.02 2.38 72.92
CA GLN A 77 19.78 1.78 71.81
C GLN A 77 19.34 0.37 71.46
N THR A 78 18.68 0.22 70.31
CA THR A 78 18.47 -1.07 69.66
C THR A 78 19.66 -1.36 68.76
N THR A 79 20.52 -2.29 69.18
CA THR A 79 21.48 -2.97 68.30
C THR A 79 20.71 -3.89 67.35
N LEU A 80 20.89 -3.70 66.05
CA LEU A 80 20.27 -4.51 65.00
C LEU A 80 21.37 -5.33 64.31
N SER A 81 21.23 -6.66 64.41
CA SER A 81 21.93 -7.73 63.69
C SER A 81 23.44 -7.58 63.44
N THR A 82 24.23 -8.44 64.09
CA THR A 82 25.58 -8.81 63.65
C THR A 82 25.52 -9.54 62.32
N TRP A 83 26.26 -9.06 61.32
CA TRP A 83 26.52 -9.79 60.08
C TRP A 83 27.89 -10.45 60.22
N ASN A 84 27.96 -11.76 60.00
CA ASN A 84 29.25 -12.47 59.98
C ASN A 84 29.50 -12.93 58.56
N THR A 85 30.31 -12.17 57.82
CA THR A 85 30.74 -12.51 56.46
C THR A 85 31.98 -13.39 56.54
N SER A 86 31.85 -14.60 57.09
CA SER A 86 32.94 -15.57 57.20
C SER A 86 33.39 -16.15 55.84
N VAL A 87 33.25 -15.40 54.74
CA VAL A 87 33.47 -15.83 53.34
C VAL A 87 34.25 -14.79 52.50
N ILE A 88 34.55 -13.59 53.03
CA ILE A 88 35.31 -12.57 52.29
C ILE A 88 36.79 -12.69 52.66
N SER A 89 37.59 -13.32 51.79
CA SER A 89 39.05 -13.33 51.91
C SER A 89 39.63 -12.07 51.26
N LEU A 90 40.16 -11.16 52.08
CA LEU A 90 40.82 -9.93 51.62
C LEU A 90 42.32 -10.18 51.39
N THR A 91 42.92 -9.47 50.42
CA THR A 91 44.36 -9.56 50.19
C THR A 91 45.09 -8.76 51.29
N SER A 92 46.13 -9.34 51.86
CA SER A 92 46.87 -8.70 52.97
C SER A 92 47.74 -7.54 52.50
N ASN A 93 47.84 -6.47 53.30
CA ASN A 93 48.58 -5.23 53.03
C ASN A 93 48.10 -4.52 51.77
N ALA A 94 46.78 -4.50 51.55
CA ALA A 94 46.17 -3.84 50.41
C ALA A 94 45.04 -2.91 50.88
N ASN A 95 44.86 -1.81 50.16
CA ASN A 95 43.70 -0.97 50.34
C ASN A 95 42.54 -1.60 49.57
N HIS A 96 41.45 -1.90 50.27
CA HIS A 96 40.23 -2.42 49.68
C HIS A 96 39.17 -1.35 49.73
N THR A 97 38.56 -1.06 48.60
CA THR A 97 37.40 -0.18 48.58
C THR A 97 36.15 -1.04 48.75
N PHE A 98 35.23 -0.66 49.61
CA PHE A 98 33.96 -1.34 49.82
C PHE A 98 32.82 -0.43 49.35
N SER A 99 31.77 -1.01 48.78
CA SER A 99 30.58 -0.27 48.36
C SER A 99 29.31 -0.97 48.80
N PHE A 100 28.29 -0.21 49.17
CA PHE A 100 26.92 -0.71 49.36
C PHE A 100 25.90 0.36 48.94
N ASP A 101 24.73 -0.11 48.51
CA ASP A 101 23.59 0.74 48.17
C ASP A 101 22.62 0.82 49.34
N TYR A 102 22.02 1.99 49.53
CA TYR A 102 21.00 2.21 50.55
C TYR A 102 19.88 3.11 50.04
N LYS A 103 18.66 2.89 50.55
CA LYS A 103 17.48 3.70 50.28
C LYS A 103 16.74 3.96 51.56
N ILE A 104 16.50 5.24 51.85
CA ILE A 104 15.86 5.67 53.10
C ILE A 104 14.58 6.43 52.76
N SER A 105 13.45 5.91 53.24
CA SER A 105 12.17 6.61 53.17
C SER A 105 11.80 7.13 54.56
N THR A 106 11.84 8.45 54.73
CA THR A 106 11.45 9.15 55.98
C THR A 106 10.52 10.32 55.68
N GLU A 107 9.69 10.75 56.63
CA GLU A 107 9.10 12.09 56.57
C GLU A 107 10.17 13.16 56.84
N THR A 108 10.07 14.30 56.17
CA THR A 108 11.08 15.38 56.11
C THR A 108 11.50 15.90 57.49
N GLY A 109 12.82 15.92 57.75
CA GLY A 109 13.44 16.61 58.90
C GLY A 109 14.17 15.74 59.93
N ASN A 110 14.45 14.46 59.64
CA ASN A 110 15.14 13.54 60.56
C ASN A 110 16.64 13.40 60.23
N ASN A 111 17.51 13.38 61.25
CA ASN A 111 18.94 13.05 61.08
C ASN A 111 19.15 11.53 61.28
N LEU A 112 19.51 10.84 60.20
CA LEU A 112 19.88 9.42 60.22
C LEU A 112 21.41 9.30 60.13
N SER A 113 22.00 8.35 60.86
CA SER A 113 23.44 8.08 60.82
C SER A 113 23.72 6.59 60.88
N ALA A 114 24.51 6.08 59.94
CA ALA A 114 25.08 4.73 60.05
C ALA A 114 26.49 4.81 60.64
N TYR A 115 26.88 3.73 61.32
CA TYR A 115 28.26 3.44 61.72
C TYR A 115 28.61 2.07 61.16
N LEU A 116 29.81 1.97 60.61
CA LEU A 116 30.38 0.72 60.15
C LEU A 116 31.45 0.27 61.16
N ASP A 117 31.27 -0.92 61.73
CA ASP A 117 32.27 -1.55 62.59
C ASP A 117 32.96 -2.70 61.82
N ILE A 118 34.30 -2.71 61.86
CA ILE A 118 35.12 -3.76 61.26
C ILE A 118 35.80 -4.52 62.40
N VAL A 119 35.56 -5.83 62.49
CA VAL A 119 36.00 -6.66 63.61
C VAL A 119 36.96 -7.72 63.11
N LYS A 120 38.17 -7.73 63.66
CA LYS A 120 39.18 -8.76 63.41
C LYS A 120 38.93 -9.96 64.33
N ASP A 121 38.69 -11.15 63.78
CA ASP A 121 38.32 -12.33 64.59
C ASP A 121 39.56 -13.10 65.06
N GLU A 122 40.18 -12.66 66.16
CA GLU A 122 41.05 -13.54 66.96
C GLU A 122 40.85 -13.33 68.46
N GLY A 123 40.81 -14.44 69.20
CA GLY A 123 40.60 -14.48 70.63
C GLY A 123 41.51 -13.53 71.41
N SER A 124 40.87 -12.63 72.16
CA SER A 124 41.47 -11.71 73.15
C SER A 124 42.26 -10.52 72.59
N TYR A 125 41.50 -9.60 71.99
CA TYR A 125 41.77 -8.17 71.74
C TYR A 125 42.70 -7.81 70.56
N THR A 126 42.13 -7.15 69.55
CA THR A 126 42.49 -5.79 69.09
C THR A 126 41.27 -5.22 68.35
N ILE A 127 40.84 -3.99 68.68
CA ILE A 127 39.67 -3.34 68.09
C ILE A 127 40.12 -2.10 67.33
N GLN A 128 40.02 -2.13 66.01
CA GLN A 128 40.20 -0.95 65.17
C GLN A 128 38.81 -0.44 64.79
N TYR A 129 38.28 0.46 65.60
CA TYR A 129 36.99 1.09 65.33
C TYR A 129 37.17 2.20 64.29
N ILE A 130 36.63 2.02 63.09
CA ILE A 130 36.41 3.16 62.19
C ILE A 130 35.03 3.74 62.52
N HIS A 131 34.98 4.72 63.42
CA HIS A 131 33.75 5.51 63.60
C HIS A 131 33.64 6.54 62.47
N GLU A 132 33.29 6.10 61.26
CA GLU A 132 32.83 7.04 60.25
C GLU A 132 31.35 7.30 60.41
N PHE A 133 31.02 8.57 60.64
CA PHE A 133 29.65 9.03 60.69
C PHE A 133 29.19 9.23 59.25
N ILE A 134 28.34 8.35 58.76
CA ILE A 134 27.80 8.46 57.40
C ILE A 134 26.56 9.37 57.47
N PRO A 135 26.60 10.62 56.96
CA PRO A 135 25.40 11.41 56.79
C PRO A 135 24.59 10.78 55.65
N LEU A 136 23.41 10.24 55.97
CA LEU A 136 22.60 9.53 54.99
C LEU A 136 21.53 10.46 54.40
N GLU A 137 21.40 10.48 53.08
CA GLU A 137 20.36 11.23 52.39
C GLU A 137 19.02 10.48 52.49
N SER A 138 17.94 11.22 52.80
CA SER A 138 16.63 10.66 53.14
C SER A 138 15.54 11.09 52.16
N ASP A 139 15.88 11.16 50.87
CA ASP A 139 15.04 11.69 49.78
C ASP A 139 14.17 10.61 49.10
N GLY A 140 14.29 9.35 49.53
CA GLY A 140 13.58 8.23 48.94
C GLY A 140 14.20 7.71 47.64
N ALA A 141 15.38 8.19 47.23
CA ALA A 141 16.18 7.64 46.14
C ALA A 141 17.18 6.58 46.66
N TRP A 142 17.75 5.81 45.74
CA TRP A 142 18.89 4.94 46.03
C TRP A 142 20.17 5.77 46.04
N HIS A 143 21.02 5.50 47.02
CA HIS A 143 22.32 6.13 47.20
C HIS A 143 23.39 5.06 47.39
N THR A 144 24.56 5.27 46.82
CA THR A 144 25.71 4.37 47.00
C THR A 144 26.70 5.01 47.97
N TYR A 145 27.13 4.26 48.98
CA TYR A 145 28.20 4.68 49.87
C TYR A 145 29.44 3.82 49.65
N THR A 146 30.58 4.48 49.54
CA THR A 146 31.87 3.85 49.26
C THR A 146 32.89 4.30 50.30
N PHE A 147 33.64 3.35 50.86
CA PHE A 147 34.70 3.64 51.82
C PHE A 147 35.93 2.75 51.58
N ASP A 148 37.10 3.26 51.92
CA ASP A 148 38.36 2.53 51.77
C ASP A 148 38.78 1.93 53.12
N PHE A 149 39.30 0.70 53.08
CA PHE A 149 39.80 -0.01 54.25
C PHE A 149 41.13 -0.71 53.94
N ASP A 150 42.15 -0.37 54.71
CA ASP A 150 43.51 -0.89 54.55
C ASP A 150 43.70 -2.13 55.45
N THR A 151 44.02 -3.27 54.84
CA THR A 151 44.21 -4.55 55.56
C THR A 151 45.66 -4.71 56.01
N ASP A 152 46.02 -4.24 57.20
CA ASP A 152 47.42 -4.29 57.68
C ASP A 152 47.97 -5.72 57.97
N THR A 153 47.19 -6.82 57.85
CA THR A 153 47.65 -8.21 58.13
C THR A 153 46.86 -9.34 57.40
N GLU A 154 47.44 -10.56 57.33
CA GLU A 154 46.98 -11.80 56.64
C GLU A 154 45.79 -12.58 57.29
N GLU A 155 44.87 -11.94 58.01
CA GLU A 155 43.80 -12.66 58.75
C GLU A 155 42.37 -12.30 58.29
N ASP A 156 41.41 -13.18 58.59
CA ASP A 156 39.99 -13.02 58.22
C ASP A 156 39.32 -11.88 59.03
N TYR A 157 38.55 -11.02 58.34
CA TYR A 157 37.81 -9.91 58.94
C TYR A 157 36.30 -10.17 58.88
N ALA A 158 35.56 -9.76 59.92
CA ALA A 158 34.10 -9.73 59.94
C ALA A 158 33.60 -8.27 59.93
N PHE A 159 32.53 -8.01 59.17
CA PHE A 159 31.96 -6.68 59.00
C PHE A 159 30.60 -6.57 59.68
N GLU A 160 30.42 -5.55 60.51
CA GLU A 160 29.15 -5.24 61.17
C GLU A 160 28.69 -3.82 60.78
N LEU A 161 27.59 -3.72 60.03
CA LEU A 161 27.00 -2.43 59.65
C LEU A 161 25.81 -2.10 60.56
N ILE A 162 25.92 -1.00 61.31
CA ILE A 162 24.93 -0.63 62.33
C ILE A 162 24.28 0.72 61.99
N PHE A 163 22.97 0.69 61.73
CA PHE A 163 22.17 1.90 61.52
C PHE A 163 21.67 2.45 62.85
N ARG A 164 21.88 3.76 63.09
CA ARG A 164 21.32 4.46 64.25
C ARG A 164 20.39 5.59 63.81
N ALA A 165 19.17 5.54 64.33
CA ALA A 165 18.16 6.56 64.11
C ALA A 165 17.70 7.15 65.45
N ASN A 166 17.56 8.48 65.52
CA ASN A 166 16.86 9.17 66.61
C ASN A 166 15.47 9.61 66.09
N THR A 167 14.56 8.66 65.85
CA THR A 167 13.25 8.96 65.23
C THR A 167 12.06 8.26 65.91
N ASN A 168 10.86 8.79 65.66
CA ASN A 168 9.55 8.21 66.00
C ASN A 168 9.05 7.38 64.79
N PRO A 169 8.18 6.36 64.95
CA PRO A 169 8.07 5.22 64.04
C PRO A 169 7.34 5.54 62.73
N ALA A 170 8.06 5.58 61.61
CA ALA A 170 7.59 5.25 60.24
C ALA A 170 8.73 5.45 59.21
N SER A 171 9.91 4.89 59.44
CA SER A 171 11.01 4.97 58.47
C SER A 171 11.44 3.57 58.07
N SER A 172 11.51 3.32 56.76
CA SER A 172 12.08 2.10 56.20
C SER A 172 13.44 2.42 55.61
N ILE A 173 14.45 1.66 56.04
CA ILE A 173 15.80 1.68 55.46
C ILE A 173 15.94 0.35 54.73
N ILE A 174 16.36 0.42 53.46
CA ILE A 174 16.70 -0.73 52.65
C ILE A 174 18.20 -0.61 52.33
N VAL A 175 18.94 -1.70 52.48
CA VAL A 175 20.38 -1.78 52.18
C VAL A 175 20.57 -2.96 51.24
N ASP A 176 21.39 -2.78 50.21
CA ASP A 176 21.60 -3.74 49.12
C ASP A 176 23.05 -3.64 48.59
N ASN A 177 23.46 -4.59 47.75
CA ASN A 177 24.68 -4.51 46.92
C ASN A 177 26.01 -4.29 47.67
N LEU A 178 26.22 -4.94 48.82
CA LEU A 178 27.49 -4.88 49.55
C LEU A 178 28.58 -5.69 48.81
N GLN A 179 29.64 -5.01 48.36
CA GLN A 179 30.75 -5.61 47.60
C GLN A 179 32.12 -5.04 47.97
N VAL A 180 33.17 -5.84 47.76
CA VAL A 180 34.58 -5.41 47.80
C VAL A 180 35.02 -5.07 46.38
N LEU A 181 35.38 -3.82 46.16
CA LEU A 181 35.98 -3.30 44.95
C LEU A 181 37.51 -3.52 45.06
N ASP A 182 37.99 -4.69 44.62
CA ASP A 182 39.43 -4.94 44.53
C ASP A 182 40.08 -4.07 43.43
N ASP A 183 41.26 -3.53 43.72
CA ASP A 183 42.06 -2.63 42.84
C ASP A 183 42.49 -3.27 41.50
N ASP A 184 42.15 -4.55 41.24
CA ASP A 184 42.37 -5.27 39.97
C ASP A 184 41.12 -5.99 39.43
N ALA A 185 39.95 -5.83 40.06
CA ALA A 185 38.69 -6.23 39.46
C ALA A 185 38.29 -5.14 38.47
N THR A 186 38.64 -5.32 37.21
CA THR A 186 37.99 -4.62 36.10
C THR A 186 36.49 -4.64 36.38
N THR A 187 35.90 -3.49 36.71
CA THR A 187 34.45 -3.33 36.65
C THR A 187 34.03 -3.95 35.33
N ASN A 188 33.20 -5.00 35.35
CA ASN A 188 32.69 -5.55 34.12
C ASN A 188 31.51 -4.66 33.75
N PRO A 189 31.70 -3.58 32.94
CA PRO A 189 30.62 -2.64 32.63
C PRO A 189 29.44 -3.35 31.95
N ASP A 190 29.66 -4.57 31.47
CA ASP A 190 28.64 -5.37 30.85
C ASP A 190 27.60 -5.87 31.86
N ARG A 191 27.99 -6.17 33.10
CA ARG A 191 27.05 -6.65 34.12
C ARG A 191 26.01 -5.57 34.43
N ASP A 192 26.45 -4.33 34.63
CA ASP A 192 25.55 -3.21 34.94
C ASP A 192 24.62 -2.90 33.75
N ALA A 193 25.16 -2.93 32.53
CA ALA A 193 24.36 -2.75 31.32
C ALA A 193 23.29 -3.83 31.14
N LEU A 194 23.62 -5.09 31.46
CA LEU A 194 22.69 -6.21 31.40
C LEU A 194 21.64 -6.12 32.51
N ILE A 195 22.00 -5.73 33.73
CA ILE A 195 21.02 -5.50 34.80
C ILE A 195 20.08 -4.34 34.46
N ALA A 196 20.60 -3.26 33.87
CA ALA A 196 19.77 -2.17 33.37
C ALA A 196 18.76 -2.68 32.33
N LEU A 197 19.20 -3.52 31.38
CA LEU A 197 18.32 -4.15 30.39
C LEU A 197 17.26 -5.03 31.07
N TYR A 198 17.65 -5.85 32.04
CA TYR A 198 16.73 -6.70 32.79
C TYR A 198 15.63 -5.88 33.47
N ASN A 199 16.03 -4.84 34.22
CA ASN A 199 15.10 -4.00 34.95
C ASN A 199 14.20 -3.18 34.02
N ALA A 200 14.76 -2.63 32.94
CA ALA A 200 14.02 -1.81 31.99
C ALA A 200 13.01 -2.62 31.14
N THR A 201 13.22 -3.93 31.01
CA THR A 201 12.42 -4.79 30.14
C THR A 201 11.63 -5.89 30.87
N ASP A 202 11.32 -5.66 32.15
CA ASP A 202 10.50 -6.54 32.99
C ASP A 202 11.07 -7.96 33.13
N GLY A 203 12.36 -8.04 33.48
CA GLY A 203 13.15 -9.25 33.62
C GLY A 203 12.51 -10.39 34.39
N ASP A 204 11.77 -10.07 35.44
CA ASP A 204 11.10 -11.06 36.31
C ASP A 204 10.01 -11.85 35.57
N ASN A 205 9.46 -11.27 34.49
CA ASN A 205 8.41 -11.88 33.66
C ASN A 205 8.94 -12.41 32.31
N TRP A 206 10.26 -12.46 32.13
CA TRP A 206 10.84 -13.13 30.97
C TRP A 206 10.55 -14.63 31.01
N THR A 207 10.43 -15.25 29.83
CA THR A 207 10.20 -16.71 29.73
C THR A 207 11.37 -17.51 30.32
N VAL A 208 12.58 -16.98 30.21
CA VAL A 208 13.80 -17.50 30.84
C VAL A 208 14.57 -16.30 31.39
N SER A 209 14.52 -16.16 32.72
CA SER A 209 15.19 -15.10 33.48
C SER A 209 16.66 -15.44 33.76
N TRP A 210 17.42 -14.44 34.19
CA TRP A 210 18.81 -14.57 34.63
C TRP A 210 18.88 -14.81 36.14
N ASP A 211 19.90 -15.52 36.58
CA ASP A 211 20.24 -15.69 38.01
C ASP A 211 21.47 -14.83 38.29
N PHE A 212 21.29 -13.65 38.86
CA PHE A 212 22.36 -12.73 39.20
C PHE A 212 23.28 -13.24 40.32
N ASN A 213 22.97 -14.37 40.98
CA ASN A 213 23.92 -15.07 41.86
C ASN A 213 24.91 -15.91 41.08
N ALA A 214 24.55 -16.31 39.87
CA ALA A 214 25.38 -17.12 39.02
C ALA A 214 26.37 -16.24 38.24
N ASP A 215 27.51 -16.83 37.89
CA ASP A 215 28.51 -16.17 37.04
C ASP A 215 27.87 -15.73 35.72
N ILE A 216 28.19 -14.52 35.25
CA ILE A 216 27.58 -13.93 34.06
C ILE A 216 27.74 -14.79 32.80
N SER A 217 28.79 -15.62 32.73
CA SER A 217 29.00 -16.59 31.65
C SER A 217 27.93 -17.68 31.58
N THR A 218 27.15 -17.87 32.65
CA THR A 218 26.08 -18.86 32.75
C THR A 218 24.70 -18.30 32.41
N TRP A 219 24.57 -16.98 32.29
CA TRP A 219 23.28 -16.34 32.02
C TRP A 219 22.76 -16.74 30.63
N PRO A 220 21.55 -17.32 30.54
CA PRO A 220 21.00 -17.77 29.27
C PRO A 220 21.00 -16.69 28.20
N GLY A 221 21.57 -16.98 27.03
CA GLY A 221 21.63 -16.07 25.89
C GLY A 221 22.90 -15.24 25.78
N LEU A 222 23.82 -15.35 26.74
CA LEU A 222 25.13 -14.69 26.68
C LEU A 222 26.22 -15.62 26.18
N THR A 223 27.17 -15.05 25.44
CA THR A 223 28.52 -15.62 25.31
C THR A 223 29.55 -14.54 25.57
N LEU A 224 30.66 -14.91 26.20
CA LEU A 224 31.75 -14.01 26.50
C LEU A 224 32.92 -14.23 25.53
N ASN A 225 33.69 -13.17 25.29
CA ASN A 225 34.97 -13.27 24.60
C ASN A 225 36.06 -13.82 25.55
N THR A 226 37.30 -13.96 25.05
CA THR A 226 38.43 -14.47 25.85
C THR A 226 38.83 -13.57 27.02
N GLU A 227 38.37 -12.32 27.05
CA GLU A 227 38.62 -11.32 28.09
C GLU A 227 37.45 -11.24 29.10
N GLY A 228 36.45 -12.13 28.99
CA GLY A 228 35.30 -12.16 29.90
C GLY A 228 34.24 -11.08 29.63
N ARG A 229 34.33 -10.37 28.49
CA ARG A 229 33.37 -9.34 28.05
C ARG A 229 32.30 -9.95 27.17
N VAL A 230 31.09 -9.39 27.20
CA VAL A 230 29.94 -9.91 26.46
C VAL A 230 30.16 -9.73 24.95
N ARG A 231 30.19 -10.87 24.26
CA ARG A 231 30.38 -10.97 22.81
C ARG A 231 29.05 -11.13 22.06
N THR A 232 28.14 -11.93 22.62
CA THR A 232 26.81 -12.12 22.02
C THR A 232 25.71 -12.04 23.07
N LEU A 233 24.59 -11.41 22.73
CA LEU A 233 23.39 -11.30 23.55
C LEU A 233 22.16 -11.71 22.73
N VAL A 234 21.57 -12.87 23.04
CA VAL A 234 20.43 -13.44 22.31
C VAL A 234 19.25 -13.69 23.26
N LEU A 235 18.28 -12.79 23.23
CA LEU A 235 17.04 -12.79 24.02
C LEU A 235 15.77 -12.84 23.15
N ASP A 236 15.87 -13.40 21.94
CA ASP A 236 14.72 -13.55 21.04
C ASP A 236 13.59 -14.40 21.67
N SER A 237 12.34 -13.98 21.45
CA SER A 237 11.13 -14.69 21.91
C SER A 237 11.08 -14.96 23.41
N ARG A 238 11.51 -14.00 24.24
CA ARG A 238 11.54 -14.13 25.71
C ARG A 238 10.51 -13.31 26.47
N ASN A 239 9.57 -12.67 25.77
CA ASN A 239 8.53 -11.84 26.36
C ASN A 239 9.09 -10.59 27.08
N LEU A 240 10.18 -10.01 26.57
CA LEU A 240 10.68 -8.71 27.06
C LEU A 240 9.63 -7.63 26.79
N THR A 241 9.32 -6.79 27.79
CA THR A 241 8.37 -5.67 27.69
C THR A 241 8.96 -4.40 28.31
N GLY A 242 8.81 -3.24 27.70
CA GLY A 242 9.43 -2.00 28.16
C GLY A 242 10.46 -1.47 27.15
N GLU A 243 11.27 -0.50 27.56
CA GLU A 243 12.21 0.19 26.66
C GLU A 243 13.61 -0.42 26.71
N ILE A 244 14.36 -0.32 25.61
CA ILE A 244 15.79 -0.67 25.61
C ILE A 244 16.55 0.47 26.28
N PRO A 245 17.29 0.23 27.39
CA PRO A 245 18.00 1.29 28.11
C PRO A 245 19.26 1.74 27.35
N ALA A 246 19.68 2.98 27.57
CA ALA A 246 20.86 3.58 26.92
C ALA A 246 22.17 2.87 27.30
N GLU A 247 22.22 2.27 28.49
CA GLU A 247 23.33 1.50 29.05
C GLU A 247 23.71 0.30 28.17
N ILE A 248 22.82 -0.16 27.28
CA ILE A 248 23.15 -1.20 26.29
C ILE A 248 24.39 -0.83 25.46
N GLY A 249 24.65 0.47 25.26
CA GLY A 249 25.83 0.99 24.57
C GLY A 249 27.16 0.74 25.31
N ASN A 250 27.14 0.28 26.56
CA ASN A 250 28.35 -0.05 27.33
C ASN A 250 28.89 -1.46 27.03
N LEU A 251 28.14 -2.30 26.31
CA LEU A 251 28.56 -3.63 25.85
C LEU A 251 29.54 -3.54 24.67
N THR A 252 30.64 -2.79 24.82
CA THR A 252 31.52 -2.36 23.72
C THR A 252 32.19 -3.51 22.93
N GLU A 253 32.19 -4.72 23.50
CA GLU A 253 32.74 -5.93 22.89
C GLU A 253 31.70 -6.78 22.13
N LEU A 254 30.45 -6.31 22.05
CA LEU A 254 29.34 -7.02 21.45
C LEU A 254 29.47 -7.09 19.92
N GLU A 255 29.42 -8.32 19.40
CA GLU A 255 29.42 -8.64 17.96
C GLU A 255 28.01 -8.96 17.46
N TRP A 256 27.16 -9.55 18.31
CA TRP A 256 25.79 -9.92 17.91
C TRP A 256 24.80 -9.66 19.04
N ILE A 257 23.78 -8.86 18.75
CA ILE A 257 22.59 -8.72 19.58
C ILE A 257 21.31 -9.16 18.84
N ASP A 258 20.49 -9.97 19.50
CA ASP A 258 19.18 -10.38 19.03
C ASP A 258 18.13 -10.24 20.13
N LEU A 259 17.27 -9.23 19.98
CA LEU A 259 16.12 -8.95 20.86
C LEU A 259 14.78 -9.13 20.11
N GLY A 260 14.79 -9.88 18.99
CA GLY A 260 13.61 -10.03 18.13
C GLY A 260 12.45 -10.80 18.77
N ARG A 261 11.24 -10.64 18.21
CA ARG A 261 10.01 -11.33 18.62
C ARG A 261 9.68 -11.14 20.11
N ASN A 262 9.78 -9.91 20.60
CA ASN A 262 9.41 -9.51 21.95
C ASN A 262 8.33 -8.41 21.90
N ASN A 263 8.05 -7.77 23.03
CA ASN A 263 7.09 -6.67 23.18
C ASN A 263 7.80 -5.37 23.60
N LEU A 264 9.02 -5.15 23.10
CA LEU A 264 9.80 -3.95 23.42
C LEU A 264 9.13 -2.70 22.80
N THR A 265 9.08 -1.62 23.58
CA THR A 265 8.50 -0.31 23.25
C THR A 265 9.57 0.78 23.25
N GLY A 266 9.18 2.03 23.01
CA GLY A 266 10.09 3.17 23.04
C GLY A 266 10.95 3.29 21.78
N GLU A 267 11.90 4.23 21.78
CA GLU A 267 12.81 4.46 20.65
C GLU A 267 14.00 3.51 20.66
N ILE A 268 14.64 3.32 19.50
CA ILE A 268 15.93 2.63 19.42
C ILE A 268 16.99 3.56 20.04
N PRO A 269 17.75 3.14 21.07
CA PRO A 269 18.75 4.00 21.69
C PRO A 269 19.87 4.40 20.73
N ALA A 270 20.17 5.70 20.65
CA ALA A 270 21.30 6.22 19.88
C ALA A 270 22.65 5.62 20.33
N GLN A 271 22.73 5.17 21.59
CA GLN A 271 23.88 4.53 22.19
C GLN A 271 24.25 3.19 21.54
N PHE A 272 23.37 2.58 20.75
CA PHE A 272 23.76 1.46 19.88
C PHE A 272 24.94 1.81 18.97
N GLY A 273 25.10 3.09 18.58
CA GLY A 273 26.24 3.56 17.81
C GLY A 273 27.61 3.47 18.52
N ASN A 274 27.64 3.13 19.82
CA ASN A 274 28.87 2.89 20.57
C ASN A 274 29.42 1.45 20.39
N LEU A 275 28.60 0.53 19.87
CA LEU A 275 28.94 -0.90 19.75
C LEU A 275 29.77 -1.16 18.49
N LEU A 276 30.97 -0.58 18.38
CA LEU A 276 31.75 -0.54 17.14
C LEU A 276 32.19 -1.92 16.60
N LYS A 277 32.10 -2.99 17.42
CA LYS A 277 32.36 -4.38 17.01
C LYS A 277 31.12 -5.12 16.51
N LEU A 278 29.95 -4.49 16.53
CA LEU A 278 28.68 -5.13 16.20
C LEU A 278 28.62 -5.50 14.72
N GLU A 279 28.39 -6.78 14.47
CA GLU A 279 28.22 -7.40 13.15
C GLU A 279 26.73 -7.65 12.87
N ARG A 280 25.91 -7.91 13.91
CA ARG A 280 24.50 -8.23 13.76
C ARG A 280 23.62 -7.56 14.81
N LEU A 281 22.63 -6.79 14.34
CA LEU A 281 21.60 -6.15 15.15
C LEU A 281 20.21 -6.63 14.68
N ASN A 282 19.55 -7.43 15.51
CA ASN A 282 18.19 -7.91 15.25
C ASN A 282 17.21 -7.42 16.32
N LEU A 283 16.29 -6.54 15.93
CA LEU A 283 15.20 -6.00 16.76
C LEU A 283 13.81 -6.29 16.17
N ARG A 284 13.71 -7.24 15.24
CA ARG A 284 12.48 -7.49 14.47
C ARG A 284 11.29 -7.90 15.34
N THR A 285 10.08 -7.60 14.89
CA THR A 285 8.84 -8.04 15.56
C THR A 285 8.79 -7.58 17.02
N ASN A 286 8.75 -6.26 17.20
CA ASN A 286 8.59 -5.56 18.49
C ASN A 286 7.58 -4.39 18.28
N GLN A 287 7.51 -3.45 19.22
CA GLN A 287 6.65 -2.26 19.17
C GLN A 287 7.48 -0.97 19.22
N LEU A 288 8.71 -0.99 18.69
CA LEU A 288 9.64 0.13 18.73
C LEU A 288 9.11 1.30 17.88
N THR A 289 9.24 2.52 18.39
CA THR A 289 8.75 3.78 17.78
C THR A 289 9.89 4.74 17.48
N GLY A 290 9.56 5.93 16.96
CA GLY A 290 10.55 6.97 16.68
C GLY A 290 11.35 6.71 15.41
N ASN A 291 12.37 7.53 15.18
CA ASN A 291 13.18 7.45 13.96
C ASN A 291 14.28 6.39 14.10
N VAL A 292 14.78 5.88 12.98
CA VAL A 292 16.04 5.12 12.97
C VAL A 292 17.17 6.07 13.39
N PRO A 293 17.96 5.78 14.44
CA PRO A 293 19.02 6.68 14.90
C PRO A 293 20.15 6.81 13.87
N SER A 294 20.63 8.04 13.64
CA SER A 294 21.74 8.30 12.71
C SER A 294 23.07 7.72 13.23
N GLU A 295 23.20 7.55 14.55
CA GLU A 295 24.36 6.95 15.21
C GLU A 295 24.62 5.50 14.78
N LEU A 296 23.60 4.78 14.30
CA LEU A 296 23.79 3.44 13.74
C LEU A 296 24.77 3.46 12.55
N GLY A 297 24.88 4.58 11.83
CA GLY A 297 25.86 4.77 10.76
C GLY A 297 27.33 4.68 11.20
N LYS A 298 27.63 4.68 12.51
CA LYS A 298 29.00 4.47 13.04
C LYS A 298 29.44 3.01 13.00
N LEU A 299 28.52 2.06 12.85
CA LEU A 299 28.76 0.63 12.99
C LEU A 299 29.35 0.02 11.70
N SER A 300 30.59 0.38 11.37
CA SER A 300 31.22 -0.01 10.10
C SER A 300 31.38 -1.53 9.87
N ASN A 301 31.33 -2.33 10.94
CA ASN A 301 31.40 -3.80 10.89
C ASN A 301 30.03 -4.48 10.75
N LEU A 302 28.94 -3.71 10.78
CA LEU A 302 27.58 -4.26 10.78
C LEU A 302 27.28 -4.92 9.43
N GLU A 303 26.98 -6.22 9.45
CA GLU A 303 26.63 -7.04 8.30
C GLU A 303 25.13 -7.25 8.18
N VAL A 304 24.41 -7.30 9.31
CA VAL A 304 22.97 -7.60 9.35
C VAL A 304 22.26 -6.61 10.26
N LEU A 305 21.27 -5.91 9.71
CA LEU A 305 20.39 -5.01 10.44
C LEU A 305 18.92 -5.35 10.14
N LEU A 306 18.23 -5.90 11.13
CA LEU A 306 16.83 -6.32 11.04
C LEU A 306 15.97 -5.51 12.00
N LEU A 307 15.19 -4.59 11.46
CA LEU A 307 14.25 -3.73 12.21
C LEU A 307 12.79 -3.94 11.79
N ASN A 308 12.52 -5.00 11.02
CA ASN A 308 11.20 -5.25 10.45
C ASN A 308 10.10 -5.52 11.49
N SER A 309 8.86 -5.20 11.15
CA SER A 309 7.66 -5.37 11.98
C SER A 309 7.79 -4.63 13.31
N ASN A 310 7.90 -3.30 13.21
CA ASN A 310 7.92 -2.34 14.32
C ASN A 310 7.04 -1.12 13.94
N ASN A 311 7.09 -0.05 14.73
CA ASN A 311 6.35 1.19 14.53
C ASN A 311 7.30 2.38 14.24
N LEU A 312 8.45 2.13 13.59
CA LEU A 312 9.44 3.15 13.29
C LEU A 312 8.93 4.15 12.26
N THR A 313 9.23 5.43 12.46
CA THR A 313 8.75 6.56 11.66
C THR A 313 9.90 7.34 11.01
N GLY A 314 9.57 8.37 10.22
CA GLY A 314 10.55 9.31 9.68
C GLY A 314 11.33 8.76 8.49
N ALA A 315 12.29 9.53 8.01
CA ALA A 315 13.14 9.15 6.88
C ALA A 315 14.35 8.32 7.34
N LEU A 316 14.88 7.49 6.44
CA LEU A 316 16.14 6.78 6.66
C LEU A 316 17.31 7.79 6.73
N PRO A 317 18.11 7.81 7.81
CA PRO A 317 19.18 8.80 7.98
C PRO A 317 20.35 8.55 7.02
N ILE A 318 20.96 9.64 6.53
CA ILE A 318 22.04 9.61 5.52
C ILE A 318 23.30 8.88 6.01
N GLU A 319 23.51 8.88 7.32
CA GLU A 319 24.62 8.24 8.00
C GLU A 319 24.62 6.71 7.80
N LEU A 320 23.47 6.08 7.51
CA LEU A 320 23.43 4.64 7.18
C LEU A 320 24.24 4.31 5.91
N GLY A 321 24.50 5.30 5.05
CA GLY A 321 25.39 5.15 3.90
C GLY A 321 26.84 4.78 4.26
N ASN A 322 27.23 4.89 5.54
CA ASN A 322 28.57 4.53 6.04
C ASN A 322 28.72 3.04 6.41
N LEU A 323 27.64 2.26 6.38
CA LEU A 323 27.64 0.84 6.77
C LEU A 323 28.27 -0.06 5.68
N SER A 324 29.55 0.12 5.38
CA SER A 324 30.20 -0.51 4.22
C SER A 324 30.23 -2.06 4.23
N ALA A 325 30.11 -2.70 5.40
CA ALA A 325 30.06 -4.15 5.55
C ALA A 325 28.65 -4.76 5.42
N ILE A 326 27.61 -3.92 5.31
CA ILE A 326 26.22 -4.38 5.40
C ILE A 326 25.83 -5.27 4.23
N GLN A 327 25.29 -6.44 4.55
CA GLN A 327 24.86 -7.47 3.61
C GLN A 327 23.34 -7.63 3.60
N GLN A 328 22.68 -7.38 4.73
CA GLN A 328 21.24 -7.52 4.89
C GLN A 328 20.65 -6.30 5.62
N LEU A 329 19.73 -5.62 4.95
CA LEU A 329 18.87 -4.57 5.52
C LEU A 329 17.41 -4.98 5.40
N ASP A 330 16.72 -5.09 6.53
CA ASP A 330 15.29 -5.36 6.56
C ASP A 330 14.55 -4.36 7.45
N PHE A 331 13.78 -3.46 6.82
CA PHE A 331 12.92 -2.47 7.45
C PHE A 331 11.43 -2.75 7.18
N THR A 332 11.10 -3.97 6.74
CA THR A 332 9.75 -4.36 6.34
C THR A 332 8.69 -4.06 7.40
N LEU A 333 7.49 -3.62 7.02
CA LEU A 333 6.34 -3.39 7.91
C LEU A 333 6.67 -2.43 9.06
N ASN A 334 6.95 -1.17 8.70
CA ASN A 334 7.11 -0.04 9.60
C ASN A 334 6.28 1.16 9.08
N GLN A 335 6.52 2.37 9.59
CA GLN A 335 5.89 3.62 9.16
C GLN A 335 6.93 4.61 8.61
N LEU A 336 8.01 4.10 8.00
CA LEU A 336 9.07 4.93 7.43
C LEU A 336 8.53 5.74 6.25
N SER A 337 8.95 6.99 6.15
CA SER A 337 8.40 7.99 5.21
C SER A 337 9.50 8.68 4.41
N GLY A 338 9.11 9.41 3.36
CA GLY A 338 10.04 10.13 2.49
C GLY A 338 10.64 9.24 1.40
N PRO A 339 11.57 9.76 0.59
CA PRO A 339 12.12 9.04 -0.55
C PRO A 339 13.07 7.92 -0.14
N ILE A 340 13.17 6.88 -0.99
CA ILE A 340 14.28 5.92 -0.91
C ILE A 340 15.60 6.69 -1.11
N PRO A 341 16.52 6.70 -0.14
CA PRO A 341 17.71 7.53 -0.27
C PRO A 341 18.74 6.98 -1.25
N VAL A 342 19.35 7.88 -2.05
CA VAL A 342 20.39 7.55 -3.03
C VAL A 342 21.64 6.90 -2.41
N PHE A 343 21.93 7.19 -1.13
CA PHE A 343 23.11 6.64 -0.44
C PHE A 343 23.06 5.12 -0.30
N LEU A 344 21.87 4.50 -0.39
CA LEU A 344 21.74 3.04 -0.35
C LEU A 344 22.52 2.38 -1.49
N GLY A 345 22.71 3.07 -2.63
CA GLY A 345 23.55 2.62 -3.73
C GLY A 345 25.05 2.51 -3.40
N ASN A 346 25.51 3.11 -2.29
CA ASN A 346 26.91 3.01 -1.85
C ASN A 346 27.22 1.71 -1.08
N LEU A 347 26.19 0.99 -0.64
CA LEU A 347 26.30 -0.19 0.22
C LEU A 347 26.54 -1.46 -0.60
N THR A 348 27.63 -1.47 -1.37
CA THR A 348 27.91 -2.48 -2.43
C THR A 348 28.06 -3.93 -1.93
N SER A 349 28.18 -4.14 -0.62
CA SER A 349 28.14 -5.45 0.04
C SER A 349 26.72 -6.03 0.18
N LEU A 350 25.67 -5.24 -0.08
CA LEU A 350 24.29 -5.66 0.08
C LEU A 350 23.93 -6.84 -0.82
N THR A 351 23.28 -7.82 -0.20
CA THR A 351 22.69 -8.99 -0.85
C THR A 351 21.17 -9.03 -0.66
N TYR A 352 20.64 -8.39 0.37
CA TYR A 352 19.21 -8.32 0.65
C TYR A 352 18.83 -6.91 1.13
N LEU A 353 17.88 -6.29 0.44
CA LEU A 353 17.28 -5.02 0.82
C LEU A 353 15.75 -5.16 0.77
N SER A 354 15.12 -5.05 1.95
CA SER A 354 13.67 -4.98 2.05
C SER A 354 13.21 -3.71 2.77
N LEU A 355 12.36 -2.95 2.07
CA LEU A 355 11.64 -1.77 2.54
C LEU A 355 10.12 -1.97 2.46
N TYR A 356 9.66 -3.21 2.26
CA TYR A 356 8.25 -3.55 2.02
C TYR A 356 7.31 -3.03 3.10
N GLY A 357 6.14 -2.49 2.74
CA GLY A 357 5.11 -2.13 3.72
C GLY A 357 5.52 -0.96 4.60
N ASN A 358 5.82 0.18 3.98
CA ASN A 358 6.12 1.46 4.64
C ASN A 358 5.32 2.59 3.97
N GLN A 359 5.64 3.84 4.27
CA GLN A 359 5.03 5.06 3.69
C GLN A 359 6.06 5.80 2.80
N LEU A 360 6.95 5.06 2.13
CA LEU A 360 8.00 5.65 1.30
C LEU A 360 7.41 6.23 0.02
N THR A 361 7.89 7.41 -0.37
CA THR A 361 7.41 8.17 -1.53
C THR A 361 8.50 8.38 -2.58
N GLY A 362 8.21 9.08 -3.67
CA GLY A 362 9.19 9.39 -4.71
C GLY A 362 9.54 8.18 -5.59
N THR A 363 10.64 8.27 -6.33
CA THR A 363 11.03 7.26 -7.33
C THR A 363 12.03 6.24 -6.78
N ILE A 364 12.18 5.12 -7.47
CA ILE A 364 13.29 4.18 -7.23
C ILE A 364 14.59 4.84 -7.72
N PRO A 365 15.61 5.06 -6.86
CA PRO A 365 16.88 5.66 -7.28
C PRO A 365 17.66 4.74 -8.21
N GLN A 366 18.18 5.28 -9.31
CA GLN A 366 19.03 4.52 -10.23
C GLN A 366 20.32 4.01 -9.55
N GLU A 367 20.79 4.67 -8.49
CA GLU A 367 21.99 4.33 -7.73
C GLU A 367 21.89 2.94 -7.09
N LEU A 368 20.68 2.41 -6.88
CA LEU A 368 20.49 1.02 -6.44
C LEU A 368 21.06 0.00 -7.45
N SER A 369 21.25 0.38 -8.72
CA SER A 369 21.93 -0.46 -9.72
C SER A 369 23.43 -0.69 -9.43
N ASN A 370 24.04 0.08 -8.52
CA ASN A 370 25.42 -0.15 -8.09
C ASN A 370 25.56 -1.39 -7.19
N LEU A 371 24.44 -1.91 -6.66
CA LEU A 371 24.41 -3.06 -5.74
C LEU A 371 24.54 -4.38 -6.51
N THR A 372 25.66 -4.58 -7.18
CA THR A 372 25.87 -5.72 -8.10
C THR A 372 25.83 -7.11 -7.44
N ASN A 373 25.96 -7.19 -6.11
CA ASN A 373 25.80 -8.43 -5.33
C ASN A 373 24.36 -8.67 -4.83
N LEU A 374 23.43 -7.77 -5.14
CA LEU A 374 22.06 -7.81 -4.63
C LEU A 374 21.30 -9.02 -5.19
N LYS A 375 20.70 -9.78 -4.27
CA LYS A 375 19.90 -10.97 -4.56
C LYS A 375 18.41 -10.74 -4.36
N SER A 376 18.02 -9.86 -3.45
CA SER A 376 16.61 -9.54 -3.23
C SER A 376 16.42 -8.04 -3.06
N LEU A 377 15.56 -7.48 -3.90
CA LEU A 377 15.11 -6.09 -3.84
C LEU A 377 13.58 -6.09 -3.63
N VAL A 378 13.16 -5.77 -2.41
CA VAL A 378 11.75 -5.80 -2.00
C VAL A 378 11.31 -4.41 -1.56
N LEU A 379 10.52 -3.74 -2.38
CA LEU A 379 10.07 -2.35 -2.20
C LEU A 379 8.54 -2.21 -2.17
N GLY A 380 7.80 -3.29 -2.40
CA GLY A 380 6.35 -3.26 -2.53
C GLY A 380 5.60 -2.70 -1.32
N ASN A 381 4.31 -2.38 -1.49
CA ASN A 381 3.42 -1.82 -0.48
C ASN A 381 3.99 -0.51 0.10
N ASN A 382 4.22 0.46 -0.79
CA ASN A 382 4.70 1.82 -0.51
C ASN A 382 4.05 2.79 -1.53
N ASP A 383 4.20 4.10 -1.30
CA ASP A 383 3.69 5.17 -2.18
C ASP A 383 4.70 5.57 -3.28
N LEU A 384 5.53 4.63 -3.74
CA LEU A 384 6.56 4.88 -4.77
C LEU A 384 5.92 5.17 -6.13
N THR A 385 6.50 6.12 -6.87
CA THR A 385 6.05 6.58 -8.19
C THR A 385 7.17 6.50 -9.25
N GLY A 386 6.88 6.92 -10.48
CA GLY A 386 7.83 6.89 -11.58
C GLY A 386 8.04 5.48 -12.14
N GLU A 387 9.16 5.25 -12.83
CA GLU A 387 9.46 3.98 -13.49
C GLU A 387 10.54 3.18 -12.74
N ILE A 388 10.67 1.88 -13.05
CA ILE A 388 11.84 1.10 -12.66
C ILE A 388 13.03 1.56 -13.51
N PRO A 389 14.12 2.11 -12.93
CA PRO A 389 15.28 2.53 -13.70
C PRO A 389 15.85 1.36 -14.51
N SER A 390 16.11 1.57 -15.80
CA SER A 390 16.55 0.50 -16.72
C SER A 390 17.85 -0.18 -16.27
N GLN A 391 18.70 0.52 -15.52
CA GLN A 391 19.94 0.00 -14.96
C GLN A 391 19.71 -1.09 -13.90
N ILE A 392 18.52 -1.15 -13.26
CA ILE A 392 18.18 -2.22 -12.31
C ILE A 392 18.16 -3.59 -12.98
N TYR A 393 17.79 -3.65 -14.27
CA TYR A 393 17.82 -4.90 -15.04
C TYR A 393 19.24 -5.43 -15.30
N ASN A 394 20.30 -4.70 -14.90
CA ASN A 394 21.68 -5.18 -14.95
C ASN A 394 22.14 -5.88 -13.66
N LEU A 395 21.29 -5.97 -12.63
CA LEU A 395 21.60 -6.68 -11.38
C LEU A 395 21.52 -8.20 -11.57
N THR A 396 22.46 -8.78 -12.32
CA THR A 396 22.40 -10.19 -12.77
C THR A 396 22.42 -11.25 -11.66
N GLU A 397 22.73 -10.87 -10.41
CA GLU A 397 22.64 -11.75 -9.23
C GLU A 397 21.24 -11.80 -8.59
N LEU A 398 20.29 -10.99 -9.09
CA LEU A 398 18.96 -10.85 -8.50
C LEU A 398 18.14 -12.14 -8.62
N LEU A 399 17.61 -12.58 -7.48
CA LEU A 399 16.70 -13.71 -7.31
C LEU A 399 15.25 -13.24 -7.09
N GLU A 400 15.06 -12.07 -6.49
CA GLU A 400 13.74 -11.49 -6.26
C GLU A 400 13.71 -10.00 -6.60
N LEU A 401 12.75 -9.62 -7.45
CA LEU A 401 12.35 -8.24 -7.70
C LEU A 401 10.87 -8.12 -7.32
N ASN A 402 10.60 -7.38 -6.25
CA ASN A 402 9.26 -7.23 -5.70
C ASN A 402 8.93 -5.77 -5.45
N ILE A 403 8.10 -5.18 -6.31
CA ILE A 403 7.59 -3.81 -6.20
C ILE A 403 6.06 -3.79 -6.11
N PHE A 404 5.46 -4.93 -5.78
CA PHE A 404 4.02 -5.15 -5.71
C PHE A 404 3.30 -4.07 -4.90
N SER A 405 2.11 -3.62 -5.33
CA SER A 405 1.30 -2.63 -4.59
C SER A 405 2.03 -1.30 -4.41
N THR A 406 2.39 -0.65 -5.51
CA THR A 406 3.01 0.69 -5.56
C THR A 406 2.39 1.51 -6.69
N ASN A 407 2.69 2.81 -6.78
CA ASN A 407 2.22 3.67 -7.87
C ASN A 407 3.23 3.76 -9.04
N ILE A 408 4.13 2.76 -9.16
CA ILE A 408 5.13 2.69 -10.23
C ILE A 408 4.44 2.47 -11.59
N SER A 409 4.86 3.24 -12.58
CA SER A 409 4.41 3.21 -13.97
C SER A 409 5.54 2.72 -14.91
N GLY A 410 5.37 2.90 -16.22
CA GLY A 410 6.33 2.48 -17.24
C GLY A 410 6.03 1.08 -17.78
N THR A 411 7.02 0.48 -18.44
CA THR A 411 6.88 -0.84 -19.10
C THR A 411 7.92 -1.84 -18.60
N ILE A 412 7.75 -3.13 -18.94
CA ILE A 412 8.80 -4.14 -18.77
C ILE A 412 9.65 -4.13 -20.04
N PRO A 413 10.90 -3.64 -20.02
CA PRO A 413 11.72 -3.58 -21.21
C PRO A 413 12.41 -4.94 -21.48
N PRO A 414 12.90 -5.20 -22.70
CA PRO A 414 13.60 -6.45 -23.06
C PRO A 414 14.77 -6.82 -22.15
N GLU A 415 15.43 -5.83 -21.55
CA GLU A 415 16.52 -5.97 -20.59
C GLU A 415 16.14 -6.82 -19.37
N ILE A 416 14.85 -7.00 -19.07
CA ILE A 416 14.40 -7.97 -18.05
C ILE A 416 15.04 -9.35 -18.24
N GLY A 417 15.27 -9.75 -19.50
CA GLY A 417 15.89 -11.03 -19.85
C GLY A 417 17.34 -11.20 -19.37
N ASN A 418 18.00 -10.13 -18.92
CA ASN A 418 19.34 -10.18 -18.33
C ASN A 418 19.34 -10.79 -16.91
N LEU A 419 18.21 -10.74 -16.20
CA LEU A 419 18.07 -11.23 -14.83
C LEU A 419 17.89 -12.76 -14.77
N THR A 420 18.77 -13.51 -15.44
CA THR A 420 18.62 -14.96 -15.67
C THR A 420 18.54 -15.83 -14.40
N LYS A 421 18.91 -15.29 -13.23
CA LYS A 421 18.81 -15.95 -11.92
C LYS A 421 17.49 -15.69 -11.19
N LEU A 422 16.63 -14.83 -11.74
CA LEU A 422 15.41 -14.39 -11.08
C LEU A 422 14.45 -15.57 -10.85
N VAL A 423 13.97 -15.68 -9.62
CA VAL A 423 13.04 -16.70 -9.13
C VAL A 423 11.65 -16.09 -8.90
N PHE A 424 11.60 -14.85 -8.38
CA PHE A 424 10.36 -14.13 -8.09
C PHE A 424 10.34 -12.79 -8.82
N LEU A 425 9.37 -12.60 -9.71
CA LEU A 425 9.08 -11.32 -10.36
C LEU A 425 7.67 -10.87 -9.99
N ARG A 426 7.56 -9.89 -9.10
CA ARG A 426 6.29 -9.41 -8.54
C ARG A 426 6.13 -7.92 -8.78
N LEU A 427 5.39 -7.59 -9.83
CA LEU A 427 5.13 -6.22 -10.29
C LEU A 427 3.63 -5.86 -10.30
N GLY A 428 2.76 -6.75 -9.81
CA GLY A 428 1.32 -6.53 -9.80
C GLY A 428 0.85 -5.42 -8.85
N ASP A 429 -0.38 -4.96 -9.04
CA ASP A 429 -0.99 -3.86 -8.29
C ASP A 429 -0.18 -2.57 -8.43
N THR A 430 0.12 -2.22 -9.68
CA THR A 430 0.95 -1.07 -10.07
C THR A 430 0.33 -0.36 -11.28
N GLN A 431 0.86 0.81 -11.64
CA GLN A 431 0.46 1.54 -12.85
C GLN A 431 1.24 1.11 -14.10
N MET A 432 2.03 0.03 -14.01
CA MET A 432 2.81 -0.48 -15.14
C MET A 432 1.92 -0.92 -16.31
N SER A 433 2.42 -0.73 -17.53
CA SER A 433 1.71 -0.97 -18.78
C SER A 433 2.63 -1.59 -19.85
N GLY A 434 2.16 -1.65 -21.10
CA GLY A 434 2.90 -2.23 -22.21
C GLY A 434 2.65 -3.73 -22.37
N SER A 435 3.32 -4.35 -23.34
CA SER A 435 3.29 -5.79 -23.55
C SER A 435 4.40 -6.50 -22.78
N ILE A 436 4.21 -7.79 -22.49
CA ILE A 436 5.28 -8.63 -21.93
C ILE A 436 6.29 -8.90 -23.07
N PRO A 437 7.58 -8.52 -22.93
CA PRO A 437 8.59 -8.77 -23.96
C PRO A 437 8.90 -10.26 -24.07
N SER A 438 9.29 -10.71 -25.26
CA SER A 438 9.65 -12.13 -25.53
C SER A 438 10.82 -12.62 -24.66
N GLU A 439 11.71 -11.70 -24.30
CA GLU A 439 12.89 -11.89 -23.46
C GLU A 439 12.54 -12.33 -22.03
N ILE A 440 11.27 -12.22 -21.61
CA ILE A 440 10.79 -12.84 -20.38
C ILE A 440 11.12 -14.33 -20.36
N GLY A 441 11.11 -15.01 -21.51
CA GLY A 441 11.44 -16.44 -21.63
C GLY A 441 12.89 -16.78 -21.30
N ASN A 442 13.79 -15.79 -21.15
CA ASN A 442 15.16 -16.01 -20.69
C ASN A 442 15.26 -16.27 -19.18
N LEU A 443 14.21 -15.95 -18.42
CA LEU A 443 14.14 -16.12 -16.96
C LEU A 443 13.87 -17.58 -16.55
N THR A 444 14.69 -18.51 -17.03
CA THR A 444 14.45 -19.96 -16.87
C THR A 444 14.44 -20.47 -15.42
N GLN A 445 14.83 -19.63 -14.45
CA GLN A 445 14.76 -19.93 -13.02
C GLN A 445 13.45 -19.47 -12.36
N LEU A 446 12.57 -18.77 -13.09
CA LEU A 446 11.39 -18.13 -12.52
C LEU A 446 10.37 -19.17 -12.02
N GLU A 447 9.91 -18.98 -10.78
CA GLU A 447 8.92 -19.81 -10.10
C GLU A 447 7.59 -19.04 -9.90
N ASP A 448 7.63 -17.71 -9.77
CA ASP A 448 6.44 -16.85 -9.57
C ASP A 448 6.52 -15.62 -10.48
N LEU A 449 5.60 -15.53 -11.43
CA LEU A 449 5.39 -14.35 -12.27
C LEU A 449 4.04 -13.71 -11.90
N ALA A 450 4.10 -12.54 -11.27
CA ALA A 450 2.92 -11.83 -10.80
C ALA A 450 2.85 -10.40 -11.33
N LEU A 451 1.94 -10.17 -12.28
CA LEU A 451 1.70 -8.90 -12.98
C LEU A 451 0.22 -8.46 -12.88
N PHE A 452 -0.54 -9.06 -11.97
CA PHE A 452 -1.99 -8.84 -11.84
C PHE A 452 -2.35 -7.41 -11.40
N ARG A 453 -3.57 -6.93 -11.68
CA ARG A 453 -4.08 -5.58 -11.31
C ARG A 453 -3.15 -4.45 -11.77
N SER A 454 -2.85 -4.43 -13.06
CA SER A 454 -2.02 -3.40 -13.70
C SER A 454 -2.63 -3.00 -15.06
N ASN A 455 -1.89 -2.27 -15.88
CA ASN A 455 -2.32 -1.78 -17.19
C ASN A 455 -1.64 -2.52 -18.37
N PHE A 456 -1.17 -3.77 -18.17
CA PHE A 456 -0.50 -4.53 -19.23
C PHE A 456 -1.47 -4.93 -20.35
N PHE A 457 -0.99 -4.94 -21.60
CA PHE A 457 -1.81 -5.25 -22.78
C PHE A 457 -1.05 -6.05 -23.84
N GLY A 458 -1.75 -6.41 -24.92
CA GLY A 458 -1.18 -7.20 -26.02
C GLY A 458 -1.18 -8.71 -25.73
N PRO A 459 -0.63 -9.53 -26.65
CA PRO A 459 -0.65 -10.97 -26.53
C PRO A 459 0.39 -11.50 -25.53
N LEU A 460 0.10 -12.67 -24.94
CA LEU A 460 1.10 -13.42 -24.18
C LEU A 460 2.15 -13.99 -25.16
N PRO A 461 3.46 -13.73 -24.95
CA PRO A 461 4.50 -14.23 -25.83
C PRO A 461 4.61 -15.75 -25.76
N GLN A 462 4.94 -16.41 -26.87
CA GLN A 462 5.11 -17.88 -26.91
C GLN A 462 6.26 -18.34 -26.01
N GLU A 463 7.26 -17.48 -25.83
CA GLU A 463 8.44 -17.68 -24.99
C GLU A 463 8.11 -17.85 -23.50
N ILE A 464 6.88 -17.52 -23.05
CA ILE A 464 6.43 -17.82 -21.69
C ILE A 464 6.53 -19.32 -21.38
N GLY A 465 6.40 -20.18 -22.40
CA GLY A 465 6.56 -21.62 -22.30
C GLY A 465 8.00 -22.09 -22.03
N ASN A 466 8.99 -21.20 -22.06
CA ASN A 466 10.38 -21.51 -21.69
C ASN A 466 10.60 -21.50 -20.16
N LEU A 467 9.66 -20.95 -19.40
CA LEU A 467 9.72 -20.81 -17.94
C LEU A 467 9.40 -22.11 -17.21
N THR A 468 10.08 -23.20 -17.55
CA THR A 468 9.72 -24.57 -17.11
C THR A 468 9.72 -24.82 -15.59
N LYS A 469 10.26 -23.89 -14.79
CA LYS A 469 10.19 -23.90 -13.32
C LYS A 469 8.99 -23.15 -12.73
N LEU A 470 8.19 -22.49 -13.57
CA LEU A 470 7.10 -21.63 -13.13
C LEU A 470 6.04 -22.44 -12.39
N GLU A 471 5.75 -22.04 -11.16
CA GLU A 471 4.69 -22.61 -10.33
C GLU A 471 3.44 -21.72 -10.31
N LYS A 472 3.61 -20.39 -10.46
CA LYS A 472 2.50 -19.43 -10.45
C LYS A 472 2.63 -18.42 -11.59
N LEU A 473 1.57 -18.32 -12.39
CA LEU A 473 1.39 -17.31 -13.41
C LEU A 473 0.14 -16.48 -13.08
N ARG A 474 0.32 -15.27 -12.56
CA ARG A 474 -0.77 -14.39 -12.10
C ARG A 474 -0.81 -13.10 -12.88
N LEU A 475 -1.72 -13.02 -13.84
CA LEU A 475 -1.90 -11.91 -14.79
C LEU A 475 -3.34 -11.35 -14.75
N ASP A 476 -4.11 -11.70 -13.73
CA ASP A 476 -5.49 -11.27 -13.53
C ASP A 476 -5.65 -9.75 -13.59
N ASN A 477 -6.81 -9.25 -14.07
CA ASN A 477 -7.16 -7.83 -14.03
C ASN A 477 -6.13 -6.97 -14.79
N ASN A 478 -6.01 -7.21 -16.10
CA ASN A 478 -5.18 -6.47 -17.04
C ASN A 478 -5.94 -6.33 -18.38
N ASN A 479 -5.26 -5.85 -19.42
CA ASN A 479 -5.81 -5.67 -20.77
C ASN A 479 -5.16 -6.64 -21.79
N PHE A 480 -4.72 -7.84 -21.38
CA PHE A 480 -4.09 -8.81 -22.29
C PHE A 480 -5.08 -9.26 -23.38
N THR A 481 -4.59 -9.39 -24.62
CA THR A 481 -5.39 -9.74 -25.81
C THR A 481 -4.86 -11.00 -26.49
N GLY A 482 -5.53 -11.47 -27.55
CA GLY A 482 -5.09 -12.61 -28.33
C GLY A 482 -5.27 -13.96 -27.61
N SER A 483 -4.79 -15.04 -28.22
CA SER A 483 -4.97 -16.40 -27.71
C SER A 483 -3.93 -16.81 -26.70
N LEU A 484 -4.30 -17.72 -25.78
CA LEU A 484 -3.32 -18.43 -24.96
C LEU A 484 -2.37 -19.23 -25.88
N PRO A 485 -1.04 -19.03 -25.79
CA PRO A 485 -0.10 -19.75 -26.63
C PRO A 485 -0.06 -21.23 -26.24
N SER A 486 0.03 -22.13 -27.22
CA SER A 486 0.10 -23.59 -26.97
C SER A 486 1.33 -23.99 -26.14
N SER A 487 2.40 -23.20 -26.19
CA SER A 487 3.60 -23.37 -25.38
C SER A 487 3.36 -23.28 -23.87
N ILE A 488 2.21 -22.76 -23.42
CA ILE A 488 1.82 -22.80 -22.00
C ILE A 488 1.81 -24.23 -21.46
N GLY A 489 1.51 -25.22 -22.30
CA GLY A 489 1.54 -26.65 -21.94
C GLY A 489 2.93 -27.19 -21.60
N ASN A 490 4.01 -26.43 -21.82
CA ASN A 490 5.36 -26.80 -21.41
C ASN A 490 5.61 -26.59 -19.90
N LEU A 491 4.76 -25.82 -19.22
CA LEU A 491 4.92 -25.39 -17.83
C LEU A 491 4.45 -26.47 -16.83
N ILE A 492 5.00 -27.68 -16.91
CA ILE A 492 4.49 -28.86 -16.19
C ILE A 492 4.50 -28.76 -14.66
N LEU A 493 5.24 -27.81 -14.08
CA LEU A 493 5.29 -27.53 -12.63
C LEU A 493 4.26 -26.48 -12.18
N LEU A 494 3.53 -25.88 -13.13
CA LEU A 494 2.57 -24.82 -12.86
C LEU A 494 1.42 -25.34 -12.00
N LYS A 495 1.18 -24.66 -10.88
CA LYS A 495 0.13 -24.95 -9.89
C LYS A 495 -1.02 -23.95 -9.97
N GLU A 496 -0.75 -22.74 -10.46
CA GLU A 496 -1.75 -21.68 -10.56
C GLU A 496 -1.62 -20.89 -11.86
N ILE A 497 -2.74 -20.76 -12.58
CA ILE A 497 -2.92 -19.81 -13.68
C ILE A 497 -4.04 -18.84 -13.31
N GLY A 498 -3.69 -17.57 -13.20
CA GLY A 498 -4.61 -16.45 -13.02
C GLY A 498 -4.63 -15.56 -14.26
N LEU A 499 -5.74 -15.57 -14.99
CA LEU A 499 -5.96 -14.82 -16.23
C LEU A 499 -7.33 -14.10 -16.22
N ARG A 500 -8.03 -14.05 -15.08
CA ARG A 500 -9.39 -13.49 -15.03
C ARG A 500 -9.37 -12.00 -15.38
N ASP A 501 -10.50 -11.46 -15.84
CA ASP A 501 -10.67 -10.04 -16.13
C ASP A 501 -9.58 -9.52 -17.10
N ASN A 502 -9.59 -10.03 -18.33
CA ASN A 502 -8.72 -9.64 -19.43
C ASN A 502 -9.51 -9.64 -20.76
N ASN A 503 -8.84 -9.36 -21.88
CA ASN A 503 -9.43 -9.37 -23.23
C ASN A 503 -8.90 -10.55 -24.07
N LEU A 504 -8.55 -11.67 -23.44
CA LEU A 504 -8.01 -12.84 -24.14
C LEU A 504 -9.09 -13.49 -25.01
N SER A 505 -8.72 -13.95 -26.19
CA SER A 505 -9.63 -14.49 -27.20
C SER A 505 -9.13 -15.79 -27.83
N GLY A 506 -9.80 -16.30 -28.86
CA GLY A 506 -9.43 -17.58 -29.50
C GLY A 506 -9.77 -18.80 -28.62
N ASN A 507 -9.20 -19.96 -28.96
CA ASN A 507 -9.55 -21.23 -28.31
C ASN A 507 -8.61 -21.56 -27.15
N LEU A 508 -9.11 -22.30 -26.15
CA LEU A 508 -8.24 -22.91 -25.15
C LEU A 508 -7.40 -24.03 -25.81
N PRO A 509 -6.05 -23.95 -25.81
CA PRO A 509 -5.21 -24.94 -26.51
C PRO A 509 -5.28 -26.31 -25.85
N SER A 510 -5.20 -27.38 -26.66
CA SER A 510 -5.26 -28.76 -26.17
C SER A 510 -4.09 -29.14 -25.25
N GLU A 511 -2.95 -28.47 -25.43
CA GLU A 511 -1.72 -28.60 -24.68
C GLU A 511 -1.89 -28.21 -23.20
N ILE A 512 -2.97 -27.53 -22.83
CA ILE A 512 -3.31 -27.27 -21.42
C ILE A 512 -3.38 -28.58 -20.62
N GLY A 513 -3.79 -29.69 -21.25
CA GLY A 513 -3.85 -31.00 -20.61
C GLY A 513 -2.49 -31.57 -20.17
N ASN A 514 -1.37 -30.95 -20.57
CA ASN A 514 -0.04 -31.34 -20.09
C ASN A 514 0.27 -30.82 -18.67
N LEU A 515 -0.52 -29.87 -18.16
CA LEU A 515 -0.29 -29.21 -16.86
C LEU A 515 -0.80 -30.06 -15.70
N THR A 516 -0.26 -31.26 -15.53
CA THR A 516 -0.75 -32.24 -14.54
C THR A 516 -0.59 -31.81 -13.07
N SER A 517 0.26 -30.80 -12.81
CA SER A 517 0.47 -30.21 -11.48
C SER A 517 -0.48 -29.05 -11.17
N LEU A 518 -1.28 -28.61 -12.14
CA LEU A 518 -2.15 -27.44 -12.01
C LEU A 518 -3.25 -27.69 -10.97
N GLU A 519 -3.36 -26.79 -10.00
CA GLU A 519 -4.36 -26.85 -8.92
C GLU A 519 -5.47 -25.82 -9.12
N ASN A 520 -5.15 -24.63 -9.63
CA ASN A 520 -6.11 -23.55 -9.82
C ASN A 520 -5.99 -22.92 -11.20
N PHE A 521 -7.12 -22.80 -11.90
CA PHE A 521 -7.19 -22.15 -13.20
C PHE A 521 -8.33 -21.13 -13.26
N TYR A 522 -7.97 -19.86 -13.19
CA TYR A 522 -8.86 -18.71 -13.28
C TYR A 522 -8.78 -18.07 -14.67
N LEU A 523 -9.86 -18.13 -15.44
CA LEU A 523 -9.96 -17.59 -16.81
C LEU A 523 -11.24 -16.77 -17.02
N SER A 524 -11.99 -16.51 -15.94
CA SER A 524 -13.31 -15.87 -16.04
C SER A 524 -13.23 -14.44 -16.59
N ASN A 525 -14.31 -13.96 -17.20
CA ASN A 525 -14.39 -12.61 -17.77
C ASN A 525 -13.31 -12.36 -18.84
N ASN A 526 -13.38 -13.11 -19.93
CA ASN A 526 -12.55 -12.98 -21.13
C ASN A 526 -13.43 -13.22 -22.38
N GLN A 527 -12.81 -13.30 -23.56
CA GLN A 527 -13.46 -13.56 -24.86
C GLN A 527 -13.03 -14.94 -25.42
N ILE A 528 -12.67 -15.89 -24.55
CA ILE A 528 -12.22 -17.22 -24.97
C ILE A 528 -13.41 -17.96 -25.59
N SER A 529 -13.19 -18.55 -26.75
CA SER A 529 -14.22 -19.17 -27.58
C SER A 529 -13.89 -20.63 -27.92
N GLY A 530 -14.77 -21.28 -28.68
CA GLY A 530 -14.62 -22.67 -29.09
C GLY A 530 -14.96 -23.66 -27.96
N SER A 531 -14.75 -24.95 -28.24
CA SER A 531 -15.09 -26.03 -27.30
C SER A 531 -14.03 -26.24 -26.23
N LEU A 532 -14.46 -26.65 -25.03
CA LEU A 532 -13.57 -27.20 -24.02
C LEU A 532 -12.85 -28.46 -24.57
N PRO A 533 -11.51 -28.50 -24.63
CA PRO A 533 -10.79 -29.64 -25.19
C PRO A 533 -10.89 -30.85 -24.26
N ALA A 534 -11.02 -32.07 -24.82
CA ALA A 534 -11.07 -33.31 -24.04
C ALA A 534 -9.83 -33.52 -23.15
N SER A 535 -8.68 -32.96 -23.54
CA SER A 535 -7.44 -32.98 -22.76
C SER A 535 -7.54 -32.25 -21.42
N ILE A 536 -8.59 -31.45 -21.18
CA ILE A 536 -8.86 -30.86 -19.85
C ILE A 536 -8.97 -31.94 -18.77
N GLY A 537 -9.44 -33.15 -19.13
CA GLY A 537 -9.54 -34.30 -18.23
C GLY A 537 -8.20 -34.87 -17.76
N ASN A 538 -7.07 -34.40 -18.31
CA ASN A 538 -5.73 -34.82 -17.90
C ASN A 538 -5.17 -34.01 -16.72
N LEU A 539 -5.83 -32.94 -16.28
CA LEU A 539 -5.39 -32.07 -15.19
C LEU A 539 -5.56 -32.75 -13.81
N SER A 540 -4.79 -33.80 -13.53
CA SER A 540 -5.02 -34.70 -12.39
C SER A 540 -4.97 -34.06 -11.00
N SER A 541 -4.32 -32.90 -10.85
CA SER A 541 -4.18 -32.19 -9.55
C SER A 541 -5.16 -31.02 -9.38
N ILE A 542 -6.01 -30.76 -10.37
CA ILE A 542 -6.87 -29.56 -10.40
C ILE A 542 -7.92 -29.61 -9.30
N LYS A 543 -8.05 -28.49 -8.59
CA LYS A 543 -9.03 -28.26 -7.52
C LYS A 543 -10.07 -27.22 -7.92
N SER A 544 -9.67 -26.20 -8.68
CA SER A 544 -10.57 -25.09 -9.05
C SER A 544 -10.46 -24.72 -10.53
N ILE A 545 -11.60 -24.70 -11.22
CA ILE A 545 -11.76 -24.20 -12.59
C ILE A 545 -12.78 -23.06 -12.57
N TRP A 546 -12.37 -21.88 -13.05
CA TRP A 546 -13.21 -20.69 -13.15
C TRP A 546 -13.19 -20.12 -14.56
N PHE A 547 -14.07 -20.60 -15.42
CA PHE A 547 -14.16 -20.23 -16.84
C PHE A 547 -15.44 -19.44 -17.16
N GLY A 548 -16.12 -18.90 -16.15
CA GLY A 548 -17.36 -18.18 -16.36
C GLY A 548 -17.19 -16.88 -17.16
N SER A 549 -18.27 -16.37 -17.75
CA SER A 549 -18.26 -15.14 -18.56
C SER A 549 -17.22 -15.17 -19.69
N ASN A 550 -17.37 -16.13 -20.59
CA ASN A 550 -16.57 -16.30 -21.80
C ASN A 550 -17.51 -16.66 -22.97
N ASN A 551 -16.94 -17.03 -24.12
CA ASN A 551 -17.65 -17.49 -25.32
C ASN A 551 -17.45 -19.00 -25.56
N PHE A 552 -17.19 -19.81 -24.52
CA PHE A 552 -17.02 -21.25 -24.69
C PHE A 552 -18.30 -21.87 -25.27
N SER A 553 -18.16 -22.66 -26.32
CA SER A 553 -19.27 -23.28 -27.05
C SER A 553 -19.14 -24.80 -27.13
N GLY A 554 -20.07 -25.48 -27.79
CA GLY A 554 -20.09 -26.95 -27.86
C GLY A 554 -20.47 -27.61 -26.53
N SER A 555 -20.30 -28.93 -26.42
CA SER A 555 -20.66 -29.70 -25.23
C SER A 555 -19.52 -29.79 -24.22
N ILE A 556 -19.86 -29.94 -22.94
CA ILE A 556 -18.89 -30.29 -21.90
C ILE A 556 -18.32 -31.70 -22.21
N PRO A 557 -17.00 -31.89 -22.35
CA PRO A 557 -16.41 -33.19 -22.69
C PRO A 557 -16.57 -34.19 -21.54
N PRO A 558 -16.95 -35.47 -21.79
CA PRO A 558 -17.06 -36.50 -20.76
C PRO A 558 -15.78 -36.70 -19.94
N GLU A 559 -14.61 -36.47 -20.53
CA GLU A 559 -13.30 -36.56 -19.88
C GLU A 559 -13.15 -35.62 -18.67
N ILE A 560 -14.00 -34.59 -18.53
CA ILE A 560 -14.04 -33.75 -17.33
C ILE A 560 -14.29 -34.56 -16.06
N GLY A 561 -14.98 -35.71 -16.18
CA GLY A 561 -15.21 -36.65 -15.09
C GLY A 561 -13.93 -37.31 -14.54
N ASN A 562 -12.81 -37.25 -15.25
CA ASN A 562 -11.52 -37.75 -14.78
C ASN A 562 -10.88 -36.86 -13.69
N LEU A 563 -11.40 -35.64 -13.49
CA LEU A 563 -10.87 -34.65 -12.55
C LEU A 563 -11.32 -34.93 -11.11
N THR A 564 -10.87 -36.05 -10.56
CA THR A 564 -11.32 -36.58 -9.26
C THR A 564 -10.98 -35.68 -8.06
N GLN A 565 -9.99 -34.79 -8.19
CA GLN A 565 -9.60 -33.81 -7.16
C GLN A 565 -10.38 -32.49 -7.25
N LEU A 566 -11.16 -32.27 -8.31
CA LEU A 566 -11.81 -30.98 -8.53
C LEU A 566 -12.89 -30.72 -7.47
N GLU A 567 -12.82 -29.55 -6.86
CA GLU A 567 -13.72 -29.07 -5.82
C GLU A 567 -14.69 -28.01 -6.34
N LEU A 568 -14.25 -27.15 -7.27
CA LEU A 568 -15.00 -26.02 -7.81
C LEU A 568 -14.96 -26.03 -9.34
N LEU A 569 -16.14 -26.08 -9.96
CA LEU A 569 -16.31 -25.97 -11.41
C LEU A 569 -17.29 -24.85 -11.76
N ILE A 570 -16.77 -23.75 -12.28
CA ILE A 570 -17.55 -22.56 -12.63
C ILE A 570 -17.46 -22.32 -14.14
N LEU A 571 -18.55 -22.62 -14.86
CA LEU A 571 -18.69 -22.50 -16.31
C LEU A 571 -19.84 -21.57 -16.72
N ASN A 572 -20.40 -20.81 -15.78
CA ASN A 572 -21.58 -19.98 -16.02
C ASN A 572 -21.32 -18.87 -17.05
N THR A 573 -22.36 -18.35 -17.71
CA THR A 573 -22.27 -17.25 -18.67
C THR A 573 -21.33 -17.58 -19.82
N ASN A 574 -21.71 -18.59 -20.60
CA ASN A 574 -21.00 -19.06 -21.79
C ASN A 574 -22.03 -19.47 -22.87
N GLU A 575 -21.55 -20.04 -23.98
CA GLU A 575 -22.36 -20.56 -25.09
C GLU A 575 -22.41 -22.10 -25.09
N LEU A 576 -22.22 -22.75 -23.93
CA LEU A 576 -22.17 -24.21 -23.84
C LEU A 576 -23.53 -24.82 -24.18
N THR A 577 -23.50 -25.93 -24.91
CA THR A 577 -24.63 -26.69 -25.43
C THR A 577 -24.57 -28.15 -24.97
N GLY A 578 -25.47 -29.00 -25.45
CA GLY A 578 -25.46 -30.44 -25.14
C GLY A 578 -26.00 -30.73 -23.73
N THR A 579 -25.59 -31.85 -23.14
CA THR A 579 -26.04 -32.31 -21.82
C THR A 579 -24.90 -32.30 -20.81
N ILE A 580 -25.24 -32.26 -19.52
CA ILE A 580 -24.26 -32.47 -18.45
C ILE A 580 -23.79 -33.94 -18.49
N PRO A 581 -22.49 -34.26 -18.63
CA PRO A 581 -22.00 -35.64 -18.72
C PRO A 581 -22.21 -36.43 -17.43
N SER A 582 -22.61 -37.70 -17.54
CA SER A 582 -22.80 -38.60 -16.39
C SER A 582 -21.49 -38.92 -15.65
N GLU A 583 -20.39 -38.88 -16.38
CA GLU A 583 -19.01 -39.13 -15.95
C GLU A 583 -18.58 -38.14 -14.85
N MET A 584 -19.21 -36.96 -14.77
CA MET A 584 -19.02 -36.02 -13.66
C MET A 584 -19.33 -36.62 -12.28
N GLY A 585 -20.13 -37.69 -12.22
CA GLY A 585 -20.35 -38.44 -10.98
C GLY A 585 -19.09 -39.11 -10.40
N ASN A 586 -17.99 -39.19 -11.16
CA ASN A 586 -16.70 -39.68 -10.67
C ASN A 586 -15.92 -38.62 -9.86
N MET A 587 -16.34 -37.36 -9.89
CA MET A 587 -15.65 -36.24 -9.25
C MET A 587 -15.99 -36.17 -7.76
N SER A 588 -15.47 -37.11 -6.96
CA SER A 588 -15.86 -37.33 -5.57
C SER A 588 -15.66 -36.14 -4.62
N ASN A 589 -14.77 -35.20 -4.96
CA ASN A 589 -14.48 -34.00 -4.19
C ASN A 589 -15.30 -32.78 -4.62
N LEU A 590 -16.09 -32.87 -5.70
CA LEU A 590 -16.80 -31.75 -6.28
C LEU A 590 -17.80 -31.19 -5.26
N SER A 591 -17.58 -29.93 -4.89
CA SER A 591 -18.37 -29.21 -3.89
C SER A 591 -19.31 -28.20 -4.52
N THR A 592 -18.89 -27.57 -5.62
CA THR A 592 -19.66 -26.54 -6.33
C THR A 592 -19.55 -26.76 -7.83
N ALA A 593 -20.69 -26.80 -8.51
CA ALA A 593 -20.78 -26.77 -9.96
C ALA A 593 -21.78 -25.69 -10.40
N ASP A 594 -21.35 -24.75 -11.23
CA ASP A 594 -22.23 -23.72 -11.78
C ASP A 594 -22.12 -23.66 -13.31
N PHE A 595 -23.24 -23.86 -13.96
CA PHE A 595 -23.40 -23.85 -15.41
C PHE A 595 -24.41 -22.80 -15.88
N GLY A 596 -24.87 -21.90 -15.01
CA GLY A 596 -25.92 -20.93 -15.33
C GLY A 596 -25.61 -20.08 -16.57
N ASN A 597 -26.62 -19.47 -17.19
CA ASN A 597 -26.50 -18.66 -18.40
C ASN A 597 -25.74 -19.39 -19.52
N ASN A 598 -26.21 -20.58 -19.87
CA ASN A 598 -25.75 -21.38 -21.01
C ASN A 598 -26.96 -21.96 -21.75
N THR A 599 -26.74 -22.72 -22.82
CA THR A 599 -27.81 -23.41 -23.56
C THR A 599 -27.87 -24.90 -23.29
N ILE A 600 -27.37 -25.35 -22.12
CA ILE A 600 -27.34 -26.76 -21.71
C ILE A 600 -28.75 -27.33 -21.63
N THR A 601 -28.93 -28.51 -22.19
CA THR A 601 -30.20 -29.25 -22.33
C THR A 601 -30.16 -30.58 -21.57
N GLY A 602 -31.27 -31.31 -21.61
CA GLY A 602 -31.39 -32.62 -20.98
C GLY A 602 -31.50 -32.56 -19.46
N GLY A 603 -31.55 -33.75 -18.84
CA GLY A 603 -31.72 -33.90 -17.40
C GLY A 603 -30.40 -33.83 -16.66
N ILE A 604 -30.46 -33.62 -15.34
CA ILE A 604 -29.28 -33.67 -14.48
C ILE A 604 -28.97 -35.16 -14.19
N PRO A 605 -27.76 -35.66 -14.51
CA PRO A 605 -27.39 -37.05 -14.25
C PRO A 605 -27.55 -37.45 -12.78
N THR A 606 -28.09 -38.65 -12.53
CA THR A 606 -28.30 -39.20 -11.17
C THR A 606 -27.00 -39.36 -10.38
N GLU A 607 -25.92 -39.64 -11.09
CA GLU A 607 -24.57 -39.82 -10.59
C GLU A 607 -24.06 -38.55 -9.90
N ILE A 608 -24.41 -37.37 -10.42
CA ILE A 608 -24.08 -36.07 -9.80
C ILE A 608 -24.88 -35.85 -8.52
N GLY A 609 -26.17 -36.22 -8.51
CA GLY A 609 -27.00 -36.18 -7.30
C GLY A 609 -26.47 -37.06 -6.15
N ASN A 610 -25.70 -38.09 -6.48
CA ASN A 610 -25.08 -39.01 -5.53
C ASN A 610 -23.73 -38.53 -4.97
N LEU A 611 -23.20 -37.38 -5.43
CA LEU A 611 -21.94 -36.85 -4.92
C LEU A 611 -22.08 -36.39 -3.45
N ALA A 612 -21.28 -36.99 -2.58
CA ALA A 612 -21.34 -36.75 -1.14
C ALA A 612 -20.92 -35.33 -0.76
N GLN A 613 -19.93 -34.77 -1.46
CA GLN A 613 -19.34 -33.46 -1.16
C GLN A 613 -20.07 -32.28 -1.84
N LEU A 614 -21.03 -32.53 -2.74
CA LEU A 614 -21.70 -31.47 -3.49
C LEU A 614 -22.60 -30.63 -2.57
N ARG A 615 -22.29 -29.34 -2.49
CA ARG A 615 -22.97 -28.32 -1.67
C ARG A 615 -23.70 -27.28 -2.52
N ALA A 616 -23.22 -26.98 -3.72
CA ALA A 616 -23.85 -26.01 -4.60
C ALA A 616 -23.93 -26.53 -6.03
N PHE A 617 -25.10 -26.36 -6.65
CA PHE A 617 -25.34 -26.72 -8.04
C PHE A 617 -26.20 -25.65 -8.72
N GLY A 618 -25.67 -25.01 -9.76
CA GLY A 618 -26.33 -23.95 -10.52
C GLY A 618 -26.50 -24.31 -11.98
N CYS A 619 -27.70 -24.10 -12.52
CA CYS A 619 -27.93 -24.00 -13.97
C CYS A 619 -29.13 -23.06 -14.18
N GLU A 620 -29.03 -21.83 -13.67
CA GLU A 620 -30.02 -20.79 -13.96
C GLU A 620 -29.97 -20.38 -15.43
N ASN A 621 -31.09 -20.03 -16.05
CA ASN A 621 -31.15 -19.61 -17.46
C ASN A 621 -30.56 -20.64 -18.45
N CYS A 622 -30.54 -21.92 -18.10
CA CYS A 622 -30.22 -23.02 -18.99
C CYS A 622 -31.47 -23.48 -19.78
N SER A 623 -31.39 -24.61 -20.48
CA SER A 623 -32.52 -25.26 -21.17
C SER A 623 -32.76 -26.68 -20.63
N LEU A 624 -32.52 -26.88 -19.33
CA LEU A 624 -32.68 -28.20 -18.69
C LEU A 624 -34.13 -28.69 -18.80
N SER A 625 -34.27 -29.99 -19.03
CA SER A 625 -35.54 -30.72 -19.14
C SER A 625 -35.35 -32.17 -18.67
N GLY A 626 -36.41 -32.87 -18.28
CA GLY A 626 -36.28 -34.23 -17.77
C GLY A 626 -35.90 -34.28 -16.28
N ASN A 627 -35.85 -35.51 -15.75
CA ASN A 627 -35.83 -35.78 -14.31
C ASN A 627 -34.68 -35.07 -13.55
N VAL A 628 -35.02 -34.42 -12.44
CA VAL A 628 -34.06 -33.86 -11.47
C VAL A 628 -33.78 -34.90 -10.38
N PRO A 629 -32.51 -35.31 -10.17
CA PRO A 629 -32.19 -36.39 -9.24
C PRO A 629 -32.35 -35.96 -7.78
N VAL A 630 -32.51 -36.95 -6.90
CA VAL A 630 -32.40 -36.74 -5.45
C VAL A 630 -30.95 -36.42 -5.13
N PHE A 631 -30.73 -35.31 -4.42
CA PHE A 631 -29.41 -34.95 -3.95
C PHE A 631 -29.14 -35.62 -2.59
N SER A 632 -28.41 -36.73 -2.59
CA SER A 632 -28.28 -37.71 -1.48
C SER A 632 -27.71 -37.21 -0.13
N SER A 633 -26.81 -36.21 -0.10
CA SER A 633 -26.13 -35.75 1.12
C SER A 633 -26.89 -34.69 1.96
N SER A 634 -26.67 -34.71 3.28
CA SER A 634 -27.32 -33.88 4.32
C SER A 634 -26.67 -32.51 4.58
N LEU A 635 -25.61 -32.16 3.83
CA LEU A 635 -24.96 -30.85 3.91
C LEU A 635 -25.85 -29.84 3.19
N SER A 636 -26.03 -28.63 3.74
CA SER A 636 -26.92 -27.59 3.18
C SER A 636 -26.65 -27.37 1.69
N LYS A 637 -27.55 -27.88 0.82
CA LYS A 637 -27.41 -27.73 -0.63
C LYS A 637 -28.10 -26.46 -1.12
N ASN A 638 -27.36 -25.63 -1.84
CA ASN A 638 -27.89 -24.53 -2.62
C ASN A 638 -28.03 -24.99 -4.07
N VAL A 639 -29.25 -25.30 -4.50
CA VAL A 639 -29.52 -25.78 -5.86
C VAL A 639 -30.36 -24.74 -6.58
N VAL A 640 -29.79 -24.13 -7.63
CA VAL A 640 -30.43 -23.05 -8.40
C VAL A 640 -30.72 -23.56 -9.81
N LEU A 641 -32.00 -23.73 -10.14
CA LEU A 641 -32.46 -24.29 -11.43
C LEU A 641 -33.51 -23.41 -12.10
N LYS A 642 -33.44 -22.09 -11.92
CA LYS A 642 -34.44 -21.17 -12.47
C LYS A 642 -34.34 -21.01 -13.98
N ASN A 643 -35.44 -20.58 -14.59
CA ASN A 643 -35.56 -20.20 -15.99
C ASN A 643 -35.10 -21.32 -16.95
N ASN A 644 -35.45 -22.56 -16.61
CA ASN A 644 -35.25 -23.76 -17.44
C ASN A 644 -36.57 -24.22 -18.06
N ASN A 645 -36.56 -25.37 -18.74
CA ASN A 645 -37.73 -26.03 -19.30
C ASN A 645 -38.25 -27.16 -18.36
N LEU A 646 -38.03 -27.04 -17.05
CA LEU A 646 -38.45 -28.04 -16.06
C LEU A 646 -39.95 -27.91 -15.76
N THR A 647 -40.64 -29.05 -15.78
CA THR A 647 -42.07 -29.18 -15.49
C THR A 647 -42.32 -29.87 -14.15
N PHE A 648 -43.58 -29.97 -13.71
CA PHE A 648 -43.92 -30.70 -12.48
C PHE A 648 -43.45 -32.16 -12.49
N GLY A 649 -43.49 -32.83 -13.66
CA GLY A 649 -43.09 -34.23 -13.77
C GLY A 649 -41.61 -34.48 -13.67
N ASP A 650 -40.81 -33.46 -13.96
CA ASP A 650 -39.35 -33.51 -13.80
C ASP A 650 -38.92 -33.48 -12.32
N LEU A 651 -39.85 -33.11 -11.42
CA LEU A 651 -39.60 -32.91 -9.99
C LEU A 651 -40.29 -33.96 -9.11
N ASP A 652 -41.05 -34.88 -9.70
CA ASP A 652 -42.12 -35.65 -9.02
C ASP A 652 -41.66 -36.74 -8.05
N ASN A 653 -40.38 -37.10 -8.00
CA ASN A 653 -39.91 -38.16 -7.10
C ASN A 653 -38.75 -37.77 -6.17
N SER A 654 -38.32 -36.51 -6.12
CA SER A 654 -37.02 -36.18 -5.51
C SER A 654 -36.91 -34.96 -4.61
N ILE A 655 -37.79 -33.95 -4.72
CA ILE A 655 -37.52 -32.62 -4.12
C ILE A 655 -38.51 -32.22 -3.02
N ILE A 656 -39.72 -32.76 -3.02
CA ILE A 656 -40.84 -32.23 -2.23
C ILE A 656 -40.73 -32.55 -0.72
N ASN A 657 -39.97 -33.58 -0.34
CA ASN A 657 -39.92 -34.08 1.06
C ASN A 657 -38.55 -33.98 1.74
N SER A 658 -37.49 -33.50 1.08
CA SER A 658 -36.17 -33.33 1.72
C SER A 658 -36.05 -31.95 2.39
N VAL A 659 -36.55 -31.87 3.61
CA VAL A 659 -36.48 -30.69 4.48
C VAL A 659 -35.02 -30.45 4.90
N ASN A 660 -34.22 -29.73 4.09
CA ASN A 660 -32.95 -29.06 4.48
C ASN A 660 -32.18 -28.37 3.32
N THR A 661 -32.71 -28.39 2.11
CA THR A 661 -32.06 -27.85 0.90
C THR A 661 -32.76 -26.60 0.40
N ALA A 662 -32.04 -25.50 0.22
CA ALA A 662 -32.56 -24.28 -0.39
C ALA A 662 -32.63 -24.49 -1.91
N PHE A 663 -33.70 -25.13 -2.38
CA PHE A 663 -33.99 -25.30 -3.80
C PHE A 663 -34.61 -24.02 -4.36
N ASN A 664 -33.94 -23.43 -5.34
CA ASN A 664 -34.38 -22.24 -6.04
C ASN A 664 -34.78 -22.61 -7.46
N ILE A 665 -36.02 -23.08 -7.62
CA ILE A 665 -36.57 -23.63 -8.86
C ILE A 665 -37.61 -22.71 -9.51
N HIS A 666 -37.80 -21.48 -9.04
CA HIS A 666 -38.78 -20.55 -9.60
C HIS A 666 -38.12 -19.19 -9.94
N PRO A 667 -38.42 -18.59 -11.11
CA PRO A 667 -39.37 -19.06 -12.14
C PRO A 667 -38.78 -20.16 -13.04
N GLN A 668 -39.62 -20.75 -13.89
CA GLN A 668 -39.24 -21.58 -15.06
C GLN A 668 -39.69 -20.86 -16.33
N ARG A 669 -39.19 -21.26 -17.51
CA ARG A 669 -39.68 -20.71 -18.78
C ARG A 669 -41.15 -21.05 -18.96
N ASN A 670 -41.86 -20.11 -19.58
CA ASN A 670 -43.26 -20.29 -19.90
C ASN A 670 -43.46 -21.46 -20.89
N LEU A 671 -44.53 -22.21 -20.68
CA LEU A 671 -44.96 -23.29 -21.55
C LEU A 671 -45.60 -22.74 -22.82
N ASN A 672 -45.55 -23.52 -23.90
CA ASN A 672 -46.09 -23.18 -25.22
C ASN A 672 -45.44 -21.92 -25.84
N ASN A 673 -45.66 -21.68 -27.11
CA ASN A 673 -45.18 -20.46 -27.77
C ASN A 673 -46.22 -19.34 -27.58
N GLU A 674 -45.77 -18.09 -27.70
CA GLU A 674 -46.70 -16.99 -27.96
C GLU A 674 -47.37 -17.21 -29.32
N GLU A 675 -48.67 -16.95 -29.40
CA GLU A 675 -49.46 -17.16 -30.61
C GLU A 675 -50.62 -16.16 -30.71
N GLU A 676 -51.12 -15.96 -31.92
CA GLU A 676 -52.32 -15.18 -32.20
C GLU A 676 -53.33 -16.09 -32.90
N ILE A 677 -54.58 -16.10 -32.42
CA ILE A 677 -55.65 -16.97 -32.90
C ILE A 677 -56.76 -16.09 -33.45
N GLU A 678 -57.00 -16.20 -34.75
CA GLU A 678 -58.09 -15.53 -35.47
C GLU A 678 -59.28 -16.48 -35.61
N LEU A 679 -60.49 -16.03 -35.22
CA LEU A 679 -61.73 -16.81 -35.23
C LEU A 679 -62.88 -16.03 -35.89
N ASP A 680 -63.81 -16.68 -36.58
CA ASP A 680 -65.05 -16.04 -37.03
C ASP A 680 -66.11 -16.02 -35.89
N LEU A 681 -67.10 -15.13 -35.99
CA LEU A 681 -68.27 -15.15 -35.12
C LEU A 681 -68.98 -16.50 -35.14
N GLY A 682 -69.17 -17.10 -33.96
CA GLY A 682 -69.82 -18.39 -33.82
C GLY A 682 -68.90 -19.60 -33.99
N ASP A 683 -67.60 -19.40 -34.22
CA ASP A 683 -66.62 -20.49 -34.26
C ASP A 683 -66.48 -21.19 -32.91
N GLU A 684 -65.98 -22.43 -32.97
CA GLU A 684 -65.56 -23.19 -31.80
C GLU A 684 -64.03 -23.27 -31.76
N ALA A 685 -63.41 -22.90 -30.63
CA ALA A 685 -61.97 -22.98 -30.44
C ALA A 685 -61.63 -23.74 -29.15
N THR A 686 -60.60 -24.59 -29.20
CA THR A 686 -60.08 -25.30 -28.02
C THR A 686 -58.59 -25.05 -27.91
N ILE A 687 -58.18 -24.31 -26.89
CA ILE A 687 -56.79 -23.97 -26.62
C ILE A 687 -56.31 -24.83 -25.45
N ALA A 688 -55.19 -25.52 -25.61
CA ALA A 688 -54.66 -26.43 -24.60
C ALA A 688 -53.33 -25.92 -24.02
N VAL A 689 -53.11 -26.19 -22.74
CA VAL A 689 -51.75 -26.25 -22.18
C VAL A 689 -51.17 -27.61 -22.52
N THR A 690 -50.10 -27.65 -23.31
CA THR A 690 -49.43 -28.91 -23.72
C THR A 690 -48.07 -29.05 -23.04
N GLY A 691 -47.49 -30.25 -23.06
CA GLY A 691 -46.18 -30.52 -22.44
C GLY A 691 -46.20 -30.83 -20.94
N LEU A 692 -47.39 -31.03 -20.36
CA LEU A 692 -47.55 -31.46 -18.97
C LEU A 692 -48.00 -32.92 -18.91
N SER A 693 -47.21 -33.77 -18.26
CA SER A 693 -47.45 -35.22 -18.13
C SER A 693 -48.06 -35.62 -16.77
N HIS A 694 -48.29 -34.64 -15.88
CA HIS A 694 -48.51 -34.89 -14.45
C HIS A 694 -49.96 -34.89 -14.00
N SER A 695 -50.36 -35.90 -13.20
CA SER A 695 -51.65 -35.89 -12.51
C SER A 695 -51.67 -34.84 -11.39
N ASN A 696 -52.84 -34.28 -11.09
CA ASN A 696 -53.10 -33.22 -10.08
C ASN A 696 -52.69 -31.79 -10.45
N ASN A 697 -52.32 -31.51 -11.70
CA ASN A 697 -52.18 -30.12 -12.16
C ASN A 697 -53.52 -29.39 -12.04
N GLN A 698 -53.48 -28.18 -11.49
CA GLN A 698 -54.61 -27.27 -11.39
C GLN A 698 -54.34 -26.07 -12.29
N PHE A 699 -55.30 -25.74 -13.13
CA PHE A 699 -55.20 -24.68 -14.13
C PHE A 699 -56.09 -23.52 -13.72
N GLN A 700 -55.67 -22.30 -14.05
CA GLN A 700 -56.48 -21.10 -13.94
C GLN A 700 -56.22 -20.24 -15.17
N TRP A 701 -57.18 -20.22 -16.09
CA TRP A 701 -57.12 -19.31 -17.24
C TRP A 701 -57.40 -17.88 -16.81
N ARG A 702 -56.69 -16.93 -17.43
CA ARG A 702 -56.91 -15.50 -17.22
C ARG A 702 -57.10 -14.82 -18.56
N LYS A 703 -57.92 -13.78 -18.56
CA LYS A 703 -58.13 -12.87 -19.68
C LYS A 703 -57.78 -11.45 -19.24
N ASP A 704 -56.90 -10.79 -19.97
CA ASP A 704 -56.42 -9.43 -19.71
C ASP A 704 -55.95 -9.27 -18.25
N GLY A 705 -55.28 -10.30 -17.72
CA GLY A 705 -54.77 -10.37 -16.34
C GLY A 705 -55.81 -10.74 -15.26
N THR A 706 -57.08 -10.98 -15.62
CA THR A 706 -58.16 -11.34 -14.67
C THR A 706 -58.56 -12.81 -14.77
N ASN A 707 -58.76 -13.48 -13.62
CA ASN A 707 -59.14 -14.90 -13.59
C ASN A 707 -60.52 -15.13 -14.21
N LEU A 708 -60.60 -16.05 -15.18
CA LEU A 708 -61.87 -16.53 -15.71
C LEU A 708 -62.51 -17.50 -14.71
N ILE A 709 -63.73 -17.19 -14.29
CA ILE A 709 -64.44 -17.96 -13.26
C ILE A 709 -64.87 -19.32 -13.84
N GLY A 710 -64.40 -20.41 -13.24
CA GLY A 710 -64.78 -21.78 -13.61
C GLY A 710 -63.86 -22.43 -14.66
N GLU A 711 -63.07 -21.63 -15.39
CA GLU A 711 -62.13 -22.11 -16.40
C GLU A 711 -60.85 -22.67 -15.76
N THR A 712 -60.97 -23.92 -15.28
CA THR A 712 -59.94 -24.61 -14.48
C THR A 712 -59.43 -25.91 -15.10
N ASN A 713 -59.83 -26.19 -16.34
CA ASN A 713 -59.38 -27.34 -17.11
C ASN A 713 -58.06 -27.05 -17.84
N SER A 714 -57.34 -28.10 -18.25
CA SER A 714 -56.14 -28.00 -19.09
C SER A 714 -56.39 -27.44 -20.49
N THR A 715 -57.66 -27.31 -20.86
CA THR A 715 -58.12 -26.74 -22.12
C THR A 715 -59.13 -25.62 -21.84
N LEU A 716 -58.98 -24.49 -22.52
CA LEU A 716 -60.00 -23.45 -22.64
C LEU A 716 -60.87 -23.77 -23.86
N ILE A 717 -62.18 -23.91 -23.66
CA ILE A 717 -63.14 -24.21 -24.74
C ILE A 717 -64.03 -22.99 -24.97
N ILE A 718 -63.96 -22.43 -26.17
CA ILE A 718 -64.87 -21.40 -26.66
C ILE A 718 -65.88 -22.12 -27.55
N ASN A 719 -67.13 -22.26 -27.08
CA ASN A 719 -68.18 -23.03 -27.77
C ASN A 719 -68.89 -22.26 -28.89
N SER A 720 -68.76 -20.93 -28.91
CA SER A 720 -69.32 -20.05 -29.94
C SER A 720 -68.72 -18.67 -29.72
N THR A 721 -67.72 -18.32 -30.50
CA THR A 721 -66.97 -17.06 -30.36
C THR A 721 -67.89 -15.83 -30.48
N THR A 722 -67.73 -14.88 -29.56
CA THR A 722 -68.47 -13.60 -29.49
C THR A 722 -67.49 -12.44 -29.29
N VAL A 723 -67.91 -11.20 -29.56
CA VAL A 723 -67.08 -9.98 -29.33
C VAL A 723 -66.41 -9.89 -27.96
N ASN A 724 -67.02 -10.50 -26.93
CA ASN A 724 -66.49 -10.49 -25.57
C ASN A 724 -65.30 -11.44 -25.39
N ASP A 725 -64.96 -12.26 -26.40
CA ASP A 725 -63.84 -13.21 -26.35
C ASP A 725 -62.54 -12.62 -26.90
N ILE A 726 -62.56 -11.42 -27.50
CA ILE A 726 -61.35 -10.68 -27.92
C ILE A 726 -60.53 -10.29 -26.69
N GLY A 727 -59.22 -10.57 -26.70
CA GLY A 727 -58.31 -10.17 -25.62
C GLY A 727 -57.06 -11.05 -25.53
N VAL A 728 -56.23 -10.79 -24.52
CA VAL A 728 -55.01 -11.54 -24.25
C VAL A 728 -55.26 -12.57 -23.15
N TYR A 729 -54.97 -13.82 -23.44
CA TYR A 729 -55.19 -14.95 -22.55
C TYR A 729 -53.87 -15.56 -22.11
N ASP A 730 -53.83 -16.04 -20.87
CA ASP A 730 -52.75 -16.88 -20.35
C ASP A 730 -53.30 -17.94 -19.39
N CYS A 731 -52.41 -18.82 -18.92
CA CYS A 731 -52.78 -19.83 -17.92
C CYS A 731 -51.73 -19.88 -16.82
N VAL A 732 -52.19 -19.83 -15.56
CA VAL A 732 -51.39 -20.14 -14.38
C VAL A 732 -51.63 -21.60 -14.02
N ILE A 733 -50.56 -22.37 -13.88
CA ILE A 733 -50.61 -23.78 -13.52
C ILE A 733 -49.88 -23.99 -12.20
N ILE A 734 -50.56 -24.63 -11.26
CA ILE A 734 -49.98 -25.07 -9.98
C ILE A 734 -50.16 -26.57 -9.84
N ASN A 735 -49.25 -27.22 -9.10
CA ASN A 735 -49.42 -28.61 -8.71
C ASN A 735 -49.27 -28.71 -7.18
N PRO A 736 -50.30 -29.14 -6.44
CA PRO A 736 -50.22 -29.29 -4.99
C PRO A 736 -49.12 -30.26 -4.52
N ASN A 737 -48.69 -31.20 -5.37
CA ASN A 737 -47.57 -32.07 -5.07
C ASN A 737 -46.24 -31.31 -5.13
N VAL A 738 -46.11 -30.25 -5.92
CA VAL A 738 -44.90 -29.41 -6.03
C VAL A 738 -45.25 -27.95 -5.67
N PRO A 739 -45.57 -27.65 -4.39
CA PRO A 739 -46.15 -26.36 -4.00
C PRO A 739 -45.18 -25.17 -4.16
N SER A 740 -43.88 -25.43 -4.31
CA SER A 740 -42.83 -24.42 -4.51
C SER A 740 -42.66 -23.99 -5.96
N LEU A 741 -43.37 -24.60 -6.91
CA LEU A 741 -43.30 -24.27 -8.33
C LEU A 741 -44.67 -23.80 -8.86
N THR A 742 -44.65 -22.67 -9.54
CA THR A 742 -45.76 -22.19 -10.38
C THR A 742 -45.26 -22.14 -11.82
N LEU A 743 -46.01 -22.72 -12.73
CA LEU A 743 -45.74 -22.65 -14.18
C LEU A 743 -46.74 -21.70 -14.83
N TYR A 744 -46.32 -21.06 -15.90
CA TYR A 744 -47.15 -20.19 -16.71
C TYR A 744 -47.11 -20.66 -18.15
N ARG A 745 -48.23 -20.51 -18.85
CA ARG A 745 -48.26 -20.57 -20.31
C ARG A 745 -47.90 -19.20 -20.87
N ASN A 746 -47.18 -19.16 -21.99
CA ASN A 746 -47.05 -17.94 -22.79
C ASN A 746 -48.43 -17.41 -23.18
N SER A 747 -48.57 -16.09 -23.21
CA SER A 747 -49.81 -15.44 -23.57
C SER A 747 -50.15 -15.67 -25.04
N PHE A 748 -51.45 -15.66 -25.35
CA PHE A 748 -51.95 -15.67 -26.71
C PHE A 748 -53.11 -14.70 -26.87
N THR A 749 -53.28 -14.16 -28.08
CA THR A 749 -54.32 -13.18 -28.38
C THR A 749 -55.42 -13.80 -29.21
N ILE A 750 -56.69 -13.58 -28.84
CA ILE A 750 -57.84 -13.94 -29.67
C ILE A 750 -58.34 -12.70 -30.41
N LYS A 751 -58.48 -12.81 -31.73
CA LYS A 751 -59.11 -11.83 -32.62
C LYS A 751 -60.36 -12.44 -33.28
N ILE A 752 -61.36 -11.61 -33.58
CA ILE A 752 -62.58 -12.05 -34.28
C ILE A 752 -62.66 -11.40 -35.64
N ASN A 753 -62.71 -12.22 -36.67
CA ASN A 753 -62.84 -11.80 -38.04
C ASN A 753 -64.21 -11.12 -38.26
N GLY A 754 -64.19 -9.88 -38.74
CA GLY A 754 -65.40 -9.16 -39.14
C GLY A 754 -66.29 -8.66 -38.00
N ILE A 755 -65.88 -8.77 -36.73
CA ILE A 755 -66.30 -7.78 -35.73
C ILE A 755 -65.11 -6.95 -35.31
N ASP A 756 -64.94 -5.91 -36.10
CA ASP A 756 -64.42 -4.65 -35.62
C ASP A 756 -65.63 -3.91 -35.03
N GLY A 757 -65.49 -3.32 -33.84
CA GLY A 757 -66.58 -2.64 -33.13
C GLY A 757 -67.00 -1.34 -33.80
N GLU A 758 -67.59 -1.39 -34.99
CA GLU A 758 -67.36 -0.32 -35.95
C GLU A 758 -68.59 0.55 -36.24
N GLY A 759 -68.47 1.80 -35.80
CA GLY A 759 -69.29 2.93 -36.22
C GLY A 759 -69.01 3.31 -37.68
N ASP A 760 -69.54 4.47 -38.05
CA ASP A 760 -69.14 5.25 -39.23
C ASP A 760 -68.64 6.55 -38.60
N ASP A 761 -67.36 6.53 -38.20
CA ASP A 761 -66.79 7.51 -37.27
C ASP A 761 -66.65 8.89 -37.90
N ASP A 762 -66.52 8.97 -39.23
CA ASP A 762 -66.33 10.21 -39.97
C ASP A 762 -67.57 10.69 -40.76
N ASN A 763 -68.65 9.89 -40.78
CA ASN A 763 -69.94 10.17 -41.41
C ASN A 763 -69.85 10.50 -42.92
N ASP A 764 -68.94 9.83 -43.63
CA ASP A 764 -68.83 9.92 -45.08
C ASP A 764 -69.86 9.06 -45.84
N GLY A 765 -70.54 8.16 -45.10
CA GLY A 765 -71.60 7.28 -45.59
C GLY A 765 -71.15 5.84 -45.87
N ILE A 766 -69.88 5.50 -45.61
CA ILE A 766 -69.31 4.15 -45.64
C ILE A 766 -69.02 3.72 -44.19
N LYS A 767 -69.34 2.47 -43.84
CA LYS A 767 -69.13 1.96 -42.47
C LYS A 767 -67.64 1.68 -42.27
N ASN A 768 -67.07 1.89 -41.07
CA ASN A 768 -65.63 1.69 -40.80
C ASN A 768 -65.10 0.35 -41.39
N SER A 769 -65.91 -0.72 -41.38
CA SER A 769 -65.47 -2.07 -41.80
C SER A 769 -65.28 -2.22 -43.31
N ASN A 770 -65.82 -1.27 -44.06
CA ASN A 770 -65.66 -1.14 -45.51
C ASN A 770 -65.06 0.22 -45.87
N ASP A 771 -64.65 1.01 -44.87
CA ASP A 771 -64.05 2.32 -45.03
C ASP A 771 -62.55 2.18 -44.78
N PHE A 772 -61.81 2.13 -45.87
CA PHE A 772 -60.36 2.03 -45.87
C PHE A 772 -59.71 3.40 -45.59
N CYS A 773 -60.51 4.44 -45.36
CA CYS A 773 -60.11 5.84 -45.23
C CYS A 773 -60.85 6.57 -44.08
N PRO A 774 -60.67 6.16 -42.80
CA PRO A 774 -61.52 6.49 -41.64
C PRO A 774 -61.42 7.93 -41.08
N ASN A 775 -60.99 8.91 -41.88
CA ASN A 775 -60.88 10.33 -41.50
C ASN A 775 -61.34 11.27 -42.64
N THR A 776 -62.24 10.78 -43.49
CA THR A 776 -62.78 11.52 -44.62
C THR A 776 -63.76 12.59 -44.15
N SER A 777 -63.65 13.79 -44.73
CA SER A 777 -64.45 14.93 -44.28
C SER A 777 -65.95 14.71 -44.58
N PRO A 778 -66.87 14.99 -43.62
CA PRO A 778 -68.29 14.73 -43.78
C PRO A 778 -68.89 15.38 -45.05
N GLY A 779 -69.45 14.57 -45.94
CA GLY A 779 -70.09 15.01 -47.19
C GLY A 779 -69.18 15.10 -48.44
N ALA A 780 -67.94 14.61 -48.36
CA ALA A 780 -67.09 14.39 -49.53
C ALA A 780 -67.66 13.28 -50.45
N SER A 781 -67.40 13.35 -51.76
CA SER A 781 -67.77 12.27 -52.68
C SER A 781 -66.69 11.20 -52.67
N VAL A 782 -66.99 10.06 -52.06
CA VAL A 782 -66.07 8.93 -51.86
C VAL A 782 -66.37 7.77 -52.79
N ASN A 783 -65.39 6.91 -53.02
CA ASN A 783 -65.59 5.66 -53.76
C ASN A 783 -66.25 4.57 -52.89
N GLN A 784 -66.40 3.36 -53.40
CA GLN A 784 -67.07 2.26 -52.69
C GLN A 784 -66.34 1.77 -51.41
N ASN A 785 -65.13 2.28 -51.15
CA ASN A 785 -64.25 1.94 -50.03
C ASN A 785 -64.05 3.13 -49.05
N GLY A 786 -64.86 4.19 -49.12
CA GLY A 786 -64.76 5.37 -48.22
C GLY A 786 -63.66 6.37 -48.59
N CYS A 787 -62.90 6.11 -49.65
CA CYS A 787 -61.75 6.95 -50.01
C CYS A 787 -62.08 8.01 -51.07
N THR A 788 -61.56 9.22 -50.88
CA THR A 788 -61.40 10.23 -51.92
C THR A 788 -60.19 9.91 -52.82
N GLU A 789 -60.10 10.54 -53.99
CA GLU A 789 -59.00 10.29 -54.96
C GLU A 789 -57.60 10.57 -54.37
N SER A 790 -57.50 11.41 -53.33
CA SER A 790 -56.26 11.70 -52.60
C SER A 790 -55.92 10.74 -51.45
N GLN A 791 -56.72 9.68 -51.24
CA GLN A 791 -56.52 8.69 -50.17
C GLN A 791 -56.32 7.26 -50.72
N LEU A 792 -56.23 7.08 -52.04
CA LEU A 792 -55.99 5.78 -52.67
C LEU A 792 -54.53 5.37 -52.56
N ASP A 793 -54.26 4.08 -52.34
CA ASP A 793 -52.95 3.41 -52.23
C ASP A 793 -53.07 2.09 -53.02
N ASP A 794 -52.50 2.03 -54.23
CA ASP A 794 -52.81 1.00 -55.24
C ASP A 794 -52.00 -0.31 -55.03
N ASP A 795 -50.83 -0.24 -54.41
CA ASP A 795 -50.00 -1.41 -54.09
C ASP A 795 -50.00 -1.78 -52.59
N ASN A 796 -50.76 -1.05 -51.77
CA ASN A 796 -51.07 -1.32 -50.37
C ASN A 796 -49.84 -1.42 -49.48
N ASP A 797 -48.86 -0.58 -49.74
CA ASP A 797 -47.65 -0.54 -48.93
C ASP A 797 -47.76 0.43 -47.73
N GLY A 798 -48.83 1.21 -47.67
CA GLY A 798 -49.13 2.15 -46.60
C GLY A 798 -48.85 3.61 -46.96
N VAL A 799 -48.48 3.91 -48.21
CA VAL A 799 -48.31 5.27 -48.72
C VAL A 799 -49.26 5.51 -49.89
N ASN A 800 -50.10 6.55 -49.78
CA ASN A 800 -51.09 6.83 -50.82
C ASN A 800 -50.46 7.22 -52.17
N ASN A 801 -51.12 6.88 -53.27
CA ASN A 801 -50.71 7.09 -54.67
C ASN A 801 -50.23 8.51 -54.99
N THR A 802 -50.72 9.51 -54.26
CA THR A 802 -50.31 10.91 -54.45
C THR A 802 -48.95 11.24 -53.83
N ASN A 803 -48.49 10.43 -52.88
CA ASN A 803 -47.22 10.56 -52.16
C ASN A 803 -46.30 9.33 -52.33
N ASP A 804 -46.77 8.28 -53.00
CA ASP A 804 -46.02 7.07 -53.32
C ASP A 804 -45.18 7.28 -54.59
N ILE A 805 -43.88 7.05 -54.43
CA ILE A 805 -42.85 7.24 -55.45
C ILE A 805 -42.43 5.90 -56.06
N CYS A 806 -42.73 4.77 -55.40
CA CYS A 806 -42.28 3.43 -55.78
C CYS A 806 -43.45 2.49 -56.09
N PRO A 807 -44.27 2.79 -57.11
CA PRO A 807 -45.45 2.00 -57.39
C PRO A 807 -45.08 0.55 -57.74
N ASN A 808 -45.80 -0.41 -57.15
CA ASN A 808 -45.65 -1.88 -57.19
C ASN A 808 -44.69 -2.48 -56.15
N THR A 809 -44.74 -2.02 -54.91
CA THR A 809 -44.02 -2.60 -53.77
C THR A 809 -44.30 -4.11 -53.60
N PRO A 810 -43.27 -4.97 -53.46
CA PRO A 810 -43.43 -6.40 -53.20
C PRO A 810 -44.21 -6.69 -51.91
N ASN A 811 -45.18 -7.59 -52.03
CA ASN A 811 -46.19 -7.82 -51.00
C ASN A 811 -45.58 -8.38 -49.69
N GLY A 812 -45.78 -7.69 -48.58
CA GLY A 812 -45.31 -8.07 -47.24
C GLY A 812 -44.00 -7.43 -46.79
N GLU A 813 -43.41 -6.55 -47.61
CA GLU A 813 -42.23 -5.77 -47.22
C GLU A 813 -42.63 -4.44 -46.57
N SER A 814 -41.92 -4.04 -45.52
CA SER A 814 -42.16 -2.76 -44.83
C SER A 814 -41.53 -1.62 -45.62
N VAL A 815 -42.32 -0.58 -45.91
CA VAL A 815 -41.86 0.58 -46.70
C VAL A 815 -41.54 1.80 -45.84
N ASN A 816 -40.71 2.68 -46.39
CA ASN A 816 -40.48 4.01 -45.83
C ASN A 816 -41.66 4.96 -46.17
N ARG A 817 -41.60 6.20 -45.67
CA ARG A 817 -42.66 7.21 -45.85
C ARG A 817 -42.99 7.63 -47.30
N PHE A 818 -42.25 7.12 -48.29
CA PHE A 818 -42.41 7.41 -49.72
C PHE A 818 -42.89 6.20 -50.53
N GLY A 819 -43.25 5.09 -49.88
CA GLY A 819 -43.79 3.88 -50.53
C GLY A 819 -42.73 2.91 -51.01
N CYS A 820 -41.50 2.95 -50.48
CA CYS A 820 -40.42 2.08 -50.97
C CYS A 820 -39.94 1.07 -49.93
N SER A 821 -39.91 -0.22 -50.31
CA SER A 821 -39.39 -1.33 -49.48
C SER A 821 -37.87 -1.46 -49.55
N GLU A 822 -37.24 -2.09 -48.55
CA GLU A 822 -35.78 -2.28 -48.47
C GLU A 822 -35.19 -2.95 -49.73
N SER A 823 -35.96 -3.81 -50.41
CA SER A 823 -35.56 -4.45 -51.66
C SER A 823 -35.63 -3.55 -52.90
N GLN A 824 -36.42 -2.47 -52.85
CA GLN A 824 -36.56 -1.47 -53.93
C GLN A 824 -35.67 -0.23 -53.69
N LEU A 825 -35.05 -0.09 -52.52
CA LEU A 825 -34.22 1.08 -52.17
C LEU A 825 -32.95 1.22 -53.04
N SER A 826 -32.56 0.21 -53.81
CA SER A 826 -31.38 0.26 -54.68
C SER A 826 -31.60 0.97 -56.02
N ASP A 827 -32.85 1.12 -56.47
CA ASP A 827 -33.17 1.77 -57.75
C ASP A 827 -33.72 3.20 -57.59
N ILE A 828 -33.86 3.66 -56.35
CA ILE A 828 -34.32 5.02 -56.03
C ILE A 828 -33.16 5.98 -56.26
N ASP A 829 -33.42 7.08 -56.95
CA ASP A 829 -32.50 8.19 -57.14
C ASP A 829 -33.17 9.42 -56.53
N ASP A 830 -32.93 9.65 -55.23
CA ASP A 830 -33.68 10.62 -54.42
C ASP A 830 -33.47 12.08 -54.87
N ASP A 831 -32.36 12.36 -55.57
CA ASP A 831 -32.00 13.70 -56.04
C ASP A 831 -32.07 13.88 -57.57
N ASN A 832 -32.41 12.81 -58.30
CA ASN A 832 -32.63 12.77 -59.74
C ASN A 832 -31.38 13.18 -60.55
N ASP A 833 -30.20 12.83 -60.07
CA ASP A 833 -28.93 13.13 -60.74
C ASP A 833 -28.49 12.05 -61.75
N GLY A 834 -29.19 10.91 -61.75
CA GLY A 834 -28.96 9.77 -62.63
C GLY A 834 -28.16 8.62 -62.00
N VAL A 835 -27.85 8.68 -60.71
CA VAL A 835 -27.14 7.64 -59.96
C VAL A 835 -28.05 7.08 -58.85
N PRO A 836 -28.33 5.76 -58.82
CA PRO A 836 -29.18 5.17 -57.80
C PRO A 836 -28.54 5.23 -56.39
N ASN A 837 -29.40 5.42 -55.37
CA ASN A 837 -29.09 5.67 -53.95
C ASN A 837 -28.14 4.66 -53.30
N ASP A 838 -28.06 3.42 -53.79
CA ASP A 838 -27.20 2.37 -53.24
C ASP A 838 -25.72 2.53 -53.67
N ILE A 839 -25.49 3.24 -54.77
CA ILE A 839 -24.16 3.59 -55.30
C ILE A 839 -23.91 5.10 -55.36
N ASP A 840 -24.92 5.92 -55.09
CA ASP A 840 -24.82 7.37 -54.99
C ASP A 840 -24.23 7.82 -53.64
N VAL A 841 -23.04 8.42 -53.74
CA VAL A 841 -22.27 8.94 -52.61
C VAL A 841 -22.77 10.32 -52.19
N CYS A 842 -23.43 11.08 -53.07
CA CYS A 842 -23.85 12.47 -52.88
C CYS A 842 -25.36 12.68 -53.08
N LYS A 843 -26.12 12.13 -52.13
CA LYS A 843 -27.60 12.01 -52.08
C LYS A 843 -28.46 13.29 -52.19
N ASN A 844 -27.91 14.45 -52.51
CA ASN A 844 -28.65 15.72 -52.65
C ASN A 844 -28.07 16.63 -53.76
N THR A 845 -27.52 16.04 -54.81
CA THR A 845 -27.00 16.73 -55.97
C THR A 845 -28.10 17.57 -56.64
N PRO A 846 -27.85 18.86 -56.97
CA PRO A 846 -28.86 19.71 -57.60
C PRO A 846 -29.29 19.19 -58.99
N VAL A 847 -30.60 19.05 -59.21
CA VAL A 847 -31.20 18.62 -60.48
C VAL A 847 -30.59 19.36 -61.69
N GLY A 848 -29.91 18.60 -62.56
CA GLY A 848 -29.24 19.09 -63.77
C GLY A 848 -27.74 19.38 -63.63
N ALA A 849 -27.12 19.09 -62.49
CA ALA A 849 -25.67 19.07 -62.32
C ALA A 849 -25.04 17.90 -63.09
N VAL A 850 -23.79 18.06 -63.54
CA VAL A 850 -23.06 16.98 -64.22
C VAL A 850 -22.33 16.16 -63.17
N THR A 851 -22.74 14.91 -62.98
CA THR A 851 -22.15 13.97 -62.02
C THR A 851 -21.45 12.81 -62.72
N GLY A 852 -20.51 12.18 -62.01
CA GLY A 852 -19.83 10.96 -62.45
C GLY A 852 -20.50 9.72 -61.86
N ASP A 853 -19.85 8.56 -61.97
CA ASP A 853 -20.39 7.25 -61.55
C ASP A 853 -20.70 7.12 -60.04
N THR A 854 -20.43 8.15 -59.23
CA THR A 854 -20.68 8.19 -57.77
C THR A 854 -21.74 9.21 -57.35
N GLY A 855 -22.43 9.85 -58.30
CA GLY A 855 -23.52 10.81 -58.04
C GLY A 855 -23.10 12.16 -57.44
N CYS A 856 -21.79 12.47 -57.40
CA CYS A 856 -21.28 13.73 -56.86
C CYS A 856 -21.00 14.78 -57.94
N SER A 857 -21.53 16.01 -57.80
CA SER A 857 -21.16 17.14 -58.67
C SER A 857 -19.89 17.87 -58.18
N TYR A 858 -19.26 18.66 -59.07
CA TYR A 858 -18.11 19.51 -58.69
C TYR A 858 -18.45 20.54 -57.60
N GLN A 859 -19.74 20.84 -57.35
CA GLN A 859 -20.17 21.71 -56.25
C GLN A 859 -20.38 20.96 -54.93
N ASP A 860 -20.69 19.66 -54.95
CA ASP A 860 -20.84 18.82 -53.77
C ASP A 860 -19.47 18.34 -53.24
N ILE A 861 -18.50 18.21 -54.15
CA ILE A 861 -17.07 18.15 -53.84
C ILE A 861 -16.58 19.56 -53.51
N LEU A 862 -17.08 20.16 -52.42
CA LEU A 862 -16.44 21.33 -51.84
C LEU A 862 -15.08 20.86 -51.29
N VAL A 863 -14.05 20.91 -52.14
CA VAL A 863 -12.66 20.83 -51.69
C VAL A 863 -12.51 21.91 -50.62
N PRO A 864 -12.26 21.55 -49.36
CA PRO A 864 -12.18 22.54 -48.31
C PRO A 864 -11.09 23.54 -48.72
N LYS A 865 -11.38 24.84 -48.66
CA LYS A 865 -10.36 25.85 -48.99
C LYS A 865 -9.45 26.00 -47.78
N PRO A 866 -8.14 26.27 -47.95
CA PRO A 866 -7.23 26.49 -46.84
C PRO A 866 -7.71 27.54 -45.81
N ASP A 867 -8.54 28.49 -46.24
CA ASP A 867 -9.09 29.55 -45.38
C ASP A 867 -10.24 29.10 -44.45
N ASP A 868 -10.82 27.92 -44.71
CA ASP A 868 -11.99 27.35 -44.01
C ASP A 868 -11.61 26.48 -42.80
N VAL A 869 -10.35 26.07 -42.69
CA VAL A 869 -9.80 25.30 -41.56
C VAL A 869 -8.67 26.08 -40.93
N ILE A 870 -8.74 26.30 -39.62
CA ILE A 870 -7.66 26.93 -38.85
C ILE A 870 -7.06 25.89 -37.91
N ALA A 871 -5.87 25.40 -38.25
CA ALA A 871 -5.06 24.62 -37.33
C ALA A 871 -4.11 25.54 -36.55
N LYS A 872 -4.10 25.44 -35.22
CA LYS A 872 -3.21 26.19 -34.31
C LYS A 872 -2.61 25.24 -33.29
N ALA A 873 -1.30 25.37 -33.08
CA ALA A 873 -0.65 24.83 -31.90
C ALA A 873 -0.71 25.85 -30.77
N LYS A 874 -0.95 25.39 -29.55
CA LYS A 874 -0.85 26.18 -28.33
C LYS A 874 -0.06 25.37 -27.30
N SER A 875 0.72 26.09 -26.50
CA SER A 875 1.64 25.55 -25.48
C SER A 875 2.96 25.05 -26.04
N THR A 876 3.91 24.97 -25.12
CA THR A 876 5.23 24.40 -25.30
C THR A 876 5.24 23.05 -24.61
N SER A 877 5.72 22.00 -25.26
CA SER A 877 5.81 20.67 -24.66
C SER A 877 7.22 20.27 -24.29
N CYS A 878 7.36 19.19 -23.55
CA CYS A 878 8.60 18.79 -22.94
C CYS A 878 8.99 17.43 -23.48
N PRO A 879 10.29 17.17 -23.66
CA PRO A 879 10.74 15.80 -23.89
C PRO A 879 10.14 14.90 -22.79
N ASP A 880 9.43 13.85 -23.20
CA ASP A 880 8.91 12.78 -22.35
C ASP A 880 7.76 13.12 -21.36
N THR A 881 7.21 14.35 -21.39
CA THR A 881 6.08 14.79 -20.53
C THR A 881 4.99 15.48 -21.35
N ALA A 882 4.61 14.83 -22.45
CA ALA A 882 3.71 15.30 -23.48
C ALA A 882 2.51 16.10 -22.90
N ASN A 883 2.46 17.40 -23.18
CA ASN A 883 1.46 18.37 -22.69
C ASN A 883 1.18 19.49 -23.74
N GLY A 884 1.67 19.27 -24.97
CA GLY A 884 1.41 20.11 -26.14
C GLY A 884 -0.06 20.05 -26.54
N ILE A 885 -0.60 21.16 -27.06
CA ILE A 885 -2.00 21.23 -27.49
C ILE A 885 -2.07 21.61 -28.97
N LEU A 886 -2.76 20.79 -29.76
CA LEU A 886 -3.19 21.14 -31.11
C LEU A 886 -4.70 21.41 -31.12
N THR A 887 -5.09 22.49 -31.79
CA THR A 887 -6.49 22.84 -32.04
C THR A 887 -6.73 22.94 -33.54
N VAL A 888 -7.76 22.27 -34.04
CA VAL A 888 -8.21 22.38 -35.44
C VAL A 888 -9.65 22.87 -35.43
N GLU A 889 -9.85 24.09 -35.92
CA GLU A 889 -11.14 24.79 -35.95
C GLU A 889 -11.69 24.81 -37.37
N PHE A 890 -12.96 24.45 -37.54
CA PHE A 890 -13.64 24.36 -38.83
C PHE A 890 -14.66 25.49 -38.95
N LYS A 891 -14.53 26.34 -39.97
CA LYS A 891 -15.45 27.48 -40.22
C LYS A 891 -16.67 27.10 -41.07
N VAL A 892 -16.59 25.99 -41.78
CA VAL A 892 -17.65 25.49 -42.67
C VAL A 892 -18.37 24.31 -42.04
N ASN A 893 -19.69 24.26 -42.26
CA ASN A 893 -20.59 23.32 -41.60
C ASN A 893 -20.60 21.96 -42.35
N GLN A 894 -19.53 21.18 -42.22
CA GLN A 894 -19.35 19.86 -42.84
C GLN A 894 -18.58 18.89 -41.91
N THR A 895 -18.76 17.59 -42.10
CA THR A 895 -18.01 16.53 -41.39
C THR A 895 -16.62 16.35 -42.00
N HIS A 896 -15.59 16.35 -41.15
CA HIS A 896 -14.20 16.22 -41.57
C HIS A 896 -13.53 15.02 -40.89
N ILE A 897 -12.63 14.37 -41.63
CA ILE A 897 -11.70 13.35 -41.14
C ILE A 897 -10.32 13.99 -41.04
N VAL A 898 -9.75 14.00 -39.84
CA VAL A 898 -8.46 14.62 -39.53
C VAL A 898 -7.46 13.54 -39.14
N SER A 899 -6.41 13.38 -39.93
CA SER A 899 -5.27 12.53 -39.62
C SER A 899 -4.14 13.38 -39.07
N ILE A 900 -3.62 13.05 -37.90
CA ILE A 900 -2.47 13.74 -37.29
C ILE A 900 -1.33 12.74 -37.17
N THR A 901 -0.18 13.09 -37.73
CA THR A 901 1.08 12.34 -37.59
C THR A 901 2.14 13.24 -36.97
N GLY A 902 2.92 12.69 -36.04
CA GLY A 902 3.93 13.44 -35.30
C GLY A 902 5.21 12.64 -35.05
N PRO A 903 6.10 13.15 -34.18
CA PRO A 903 7.30 12.46 -33.71
C PRO A 903 6.99 11.09 -33.08
N ASN A 904 8.00 10.24 -32.92
CA ASN A 904 7.90 8.94 -32.23
C ASN A 904 6.78 7.99 -32.75
N ASN A 905 6.54 8.01 -34.06
CA ASN A 905 5.47 7.26 -34.73
C ASN A 905 4.05 7.59 -34.23
N PHE A 906 3.84 8.77 -33.62
CA PHE A 906 2.51 9.23 -33.27
C PHE A 906 1.64 9.32 -34.55
N SER A 907 0.53 8.60 -34.56
CA SER A 907 -0.46 8.65 -35.63
C SER A 907 -1.86 8.47 -35.04
N SER A 908 -2.78 9.36 -35.36
CA SER A 908 -4.16 9.29 -34.89
C SER A 908 -5.11 9.86 -35.94
N ASN A 909 -6.29 9.27 -36.05
CA ASN A 909 -7.35 9.71 -36.95
C ASN A 909 -8.58 10.11 -36.12
N TYR A 910 -9.16 11.25 -36.44
CA TYR A 910 -10.31 11.83 -35.75
C TYR A 910 -11.42 12.13 -36.77
N THR A 911 -12.66 11.83 -36.40
CA THR A 911 -13.85 12.24 -37.17
C THR A 911 -14.57 13.32 -36.38
N GLN A 912 -14.72 14.52 -36.96
CA GLN A 912 -15.24 15.69 -36.26
C GLN A 912 -16.49 16.25 -36.96
N GLN A 913 -17.58 16.48 -36.21
CA GLN A 913 -18.86 16.99 -36.71
C GLN A 913 -19.12 18.46 -36.35
N ASN A 914 -19.65 19.23 -37.33
CA ASN A 914 -20.21 20.60 -37.29
C ASN A 914 -19.78 21.59 -36.18
N GLY A 915 -19.09 22.66 -36.58
CA GLY A 915 -18.88 23.88 -35.75
C GLY A 915 -18.02 23.70 -34.50
N SER A 916 -17.47 22.51 -34.29
CA SER A 916 -16.65 22.13 -33.14
C SER A 916 -15.16 22.33 -33.41
N THR A 917 -14.39 22.69 -32.38
CA THR A 917 -12.93 22.66 -32.41
C THR A 917 -12.43 21.26 -31.99
N LEU A 918 -11.65 20.59 -32.84
CA LEU A 918 -10.90 19.40 -32.43
C LEU A 918 -9.76 19.85 -31.53
N LEU A 919 -9.71 19.32 -30.29
CA LEU A 919 -8.66 19.57 -29.31
C LEU A 919 -7.88 18.28 -29.08
N VAL A 920 -6.57 18.31 -29.32
CA VAL A 920 -5.67 17.20 -29.05
C VAL A 920 -4.63 17.67 -28.04
N THR A 921 -4.62 17.06 -26.86
CA THR A 921 -3.71 17.38 -25.76
C THR A 921 -2.61 16.33 -25.63
N ASP A 922 -1.68 16.56 -24.71
CA ASP A 922 -0.65 15.58 -24.32
C ASP A 922 0.25 15.17 -25.50
N LEU A 923 0.63 16.16 -26.32
CA LEU A 923 1.49 15.97 -27.48
C LEU A 923 2.93 16.38 -27.16
N GLU A 924 3.90 15.57 -27.54
CA GLU A 924 5.34 15.84 -27.38
C GLU A 924 5.83 16.98 -28.29
N PRO A 925 7.00 17.58 -28.01
CA PRO A 925 7.62 18.56 -28.89
C PRO A 925 7.96 18.00 -30.26
N GLY A 926 7.74 18.82 -31.28
CA GLY A 926 8.15 18.50 -32.63
C GLY A 926 7.10 18.88 -33.66
N THR A 927 7.37 18.43 -34.88
CA THR A 927 6.56 18.79 -36.05
C THR A 927 5.45 17.78 -36.24
N TYR A 928 4.21 18.27 -36.23
CA TYR A 928 3.01 17.50 -36.52
C TYR A 928 2.48 17.88 -37.89
N THR A 929 2.18 16.86 -38.67
CA THR A 929 1.46 16.99 -39.94
C THR A 929 0.00 16.63 -39.69
N ILE A 930 -0.90 17.55 -40.05
CA ILE A 930 -2.35 17.40 -39.92
C ILE A 930 -2.92 17.37 -41.33
N ILE A 931 -3.50 16.24 -41.71
CA ILE A 931 -4.17 16.06 -42.99
C ILE A 931 -5.67 16.07 -42.73
N VAL A 932 -6.37 17.03 -43.33
CA VAL A 932 -7.83 17.16 -43.23
C VAL A 932 -8.46 16.76 -44.55
N ASN A 933 -9.36 15.81 -44.49
CA ASN A 933 -10.19 15.34 -45.58
C ASN A 933 -11.66 15.62 -45.28
N SER A 934 -12.46 15.88 -46.31
CA SER A 934 -13.91 15.72 -46.18
C SER A 934 -14.26 14.25 -46.29
N GLU A 935 -15.32 13.83 -45.59
CA GLU A 935 -15.79 12.44 -45.59
C GLU A 935 -16.11 11.94 -47.01
N ILE A 936 -16.77 12.77 -47.81
CA ILE A 936 -17.07 12.52 -49.24
C ILE A 936 -15.76 12.51 -50.06
N GLY A 937 -14.82 13.42 -49.77
CA GLY A 937 -13.57 13.56 -50.51
C GLY A 937 -12.67 12.32 -50.43
N LEU A 938 -12.66 11.61 -49.30
CA LEU A 938 -11.94 10.34 -49.13
C LEU A 938 -12.53 9.20 -49.98
N LEU A 939 -13.85 9.18 -50.14
CA LEU A 939 -14.56 8.15 -50.92
C LEU A 939 -14.38 8.34 -52.43
N VAL A 940 -14.23 9.58 -52.90
CA VAL A 940 -14.07 9.92 -54.33
C VAL A 940 -12.64 10.29 -54.74
N GLY A 941 -11.66 10.23 -53.83
CA GLY A 941 -10.24 10.51 -54.10
C GLY A 941 -9.90 11.99 -54.33
N ALA A 942 -10.62 12.91 -53.67
CA ALA A 942 -10.39 14.36 -53.75
C ALA A 942 -9.13 14.81 -52.97
N PRO A 943 -8.52 15.96 -53.33
CA PRO A 943 -7.32 16.47 -52.66
C PRO A 943 -7.56 16.91 -51.21
N SER A 944 -6.62 16.56 -50.31
CA SER A 944 -6.63 16.88 -48.87
C SER A 944 -6.00 18.24 -48.56
N ILE A 945 -6.37 18.86 -47.42
CA ILE A 945 -5.60 19.99 -46.86
C ILE A 945 -4.56 19.45 -45.90
N GLU A 946 -3.32 19.90 -46.01
CA GLU A 946 -2.24 19.57 -45.10
C GLU A 946 -1.76 20.81 -44.34
N PHE A 947 -1.69 20.71 -43.01
CA PHE A 947 -1.03 21.69 -42.15
C PHE A 947 0.20 21.06 -41.51
N THR A 948 1.27 21.84 -41.41
CA THR A 948 2.44 21.48 -40.62
C THR A 948 2.54 22.45 -39.46
N LEU A 949 2.39 21.95 -38.24
CA LEU A 949 2.48 22.74 -37.02
C LEU A 949 3.62 22.24 -36.14
N ASN A 950 4.33 23.16 -35.51
CA ASN A 950 5.40 22.82 -34.59
C ASN A 950 4.95 23.09 -33.15
N ILE A 951 5.04 22.08 -32.29
CA ILE A 951 4.95 22.26 -30.85
C ILE A 951 6.36 22.51 -30.35
N GLU A 952 6.60 23.73 -29.88
CA GLU A 952 7.93 24.18 -29.46
C GLU A 952 8.28 23.66 -28.07
N THR A 953 9.57 23.43 -27.81
CA THR A 953 10.07 23.21 -26.45
C THR A 953 10.06 24.55 -25.68
N PRO A 954 9.69 24.57 -24.39
CA PRO A 954 9.76 25.79 -23.60
C PRO A 954 11.20 26.31 -23.54
N GLU A 955 11.36 27.63 -23.42
CA GLU A 955 12.67 28.23 -23.16
C GLU A 955 13.33 27.57 -21.95
N GLU A 956 14.65 27.33 -22.00
CA GLU A 956 15.37 26.79 -20.86
C GLU A 956 15.22 27.71 -19.64
N PHE A 957 14.95 27.11 -18.48
CA PHE A 957 15.02 27.84 -17.24
C PHE A 957 16.47 28.09 -16.89
N THR A 958 16.81 29.36 -16.71
CA THR A 958 18.15 29.75 -16.25
C THR A 958 18.04 30.44 -14.90
N SER A 959 18.95 30.09 -13.99
CA SER A 959 19.05 30.71 -12.67
C SER A 959 20.45 31.27 -12.46
N GLY A 960 20.53 32.52 -12.01
CA GLY A 960 21.74 33.11 -11.44
C GLY A 960 22.04 32.58 -10.05
N LYS A 961 23.20 32.95 -9.49
CA LYS A 961 23.54 32.61 -8.10
C LYS A 961 22.61 33.32 -7.12
N THR A 962 22.21 32.63 -6.05
CA THR A 962 21.53 33.26 -4.92
C THR A 962 22.40 34.33 -4.28
N VAL A 963 21.87 35.55 -4.23
CA VAL A 963 22.48 36.69 -3.55
C VAL A 963 21.77 36.89 -2.22
N ILE A 964 22.53 36.90 -1.13
CA ILE A 964 21.98 37.00 0.22
C ILE A 964 22.23 38.40 0.77
N ASP A 965 21.15 39.08 1.18
CA ASP A 965 21.22 40.26 2.02
C ASP A 965 21.04 39.83 3.49
N TYR A 966 22.17 39.59 4.15
CA TYR A 966 22.22 39.19 5.55
C TYR A 966 21.66 40.26 6.51
N THR A 967 21.59 41.52 6.09
CA THR A 967 21.06 42.62 6.91
C THR A 967 19.53 42.65 6.84
N ALA A 968 18.98 42.49 5.64
CA ALA A 968 17.54 42.46 5.42
C ALA A 968 16.90 41.07 5.64
N LYS A 969 17.73 40.02 5.84
CA LYS A 969 17.33 38.60 5.91
C LYS A 969 16.52 38.18 4.69
N LYS A 970 17.03 38.52 3.49
CA LYS A 970 16.40 38.15 2.22
C LYS A 970 17.41 37.48 1.30
N ALA A 971 16.93 36.53 0.52
CA ALA A 971 17.63 36.05 -0.65
C ALA A 971 17.06 36.73 -1.90
N SER A 972 17.87 36.83 -2.94
CA SER A 972 17.41 37.18 -4.27
C SER A 972 18.08 36.30 -5.32
N VAL A 973 17.28 35.81 -6.26
CA VAL A 973 17.75 34.96 -7.38
C VAL A 973 17.25 35.59 -8.66
N VAL A 974 18.15 35.76 -9.65
CA VAL A 974 17.75 36.17 -10.99
C VAL A 974 17.39 34.93 -11.78
N VAL A 975 16.18 34.85 -12.32
CA VAL A 975 15.65 33.71 -13.07
C VAL A 975 15.11 34.16 -14.42
N SER A 976 15.07 33.25 -15.39
CA SER A 976 14.41 33.46 -16.68
C SER A 976 13.76 32.17 -17.17
N GLY A 977 12.90 32.26 -18.19
CA GLY A 977 12.25 31.12 -18.83
C GLY A 977 10.77 30.95 -18.44
N SER A 978 10.28 31.62 -17.39
CA SER A 978 8.86 31.68 -17.04
C SER A 978 8.38 33.08 -16.62
N LYS A 979 7.05 33.26 -16.67
CA LYS A 979 6.32 34.41 -16.13
C LYS A 979 5.83 34.16 -14.70
N ASN A 980 5.69 32.90 -14.27
CA ASN A 980 5.19 32.54 -12.95
C ASN A 980 6.21 31.65 -12.24
N TYR A 981 6.53 32.00 -11.00
CA TYR A 981 7.47 31.26 -10.17
C TYR A 981 6.86 31.03 -8.79
N GLU A 982 7.05 29.84 -8.24
CA GLU A 982 6.82 29.56 -6.84
C GLU A 982 8.15 29.28 -6.17
N VAL A 983 8.43 30.02 -5.11
CA VAL A 983 9.62 29.83 -4.29
C VAL A 983 9.19 29.25 -2.96
N LEU A 984 9.66 28.04 -2.68
CA LEU A 984 9.55 27.42 -1.37
C LEU A 984 10.83 27.72 -0.57
N VAL A 985 10.68 28.34 0.59
CA VAL A 985 11.77 28.51 1.57
C VAL A 985 11.38 27.72 2.81
N ASN A 986 12.05 26.60 3.05
CA ASN A 986 11.64 25.61 4.05
C ASN A 986 10.17 25.18 3.84
N ASN A 987 9.25 25.64 4.69
CA ASN A 987 7.81 25.33 4.61
C ASN A 987 6.96 26.53 4.13
N ASN A 988 7.58 27.65 3.75
CA ASN A 988 6.90 28.87 3.35
C ASN A 988 6.92 29.03 1.82
N VAL A 989 5.76 29.26 1.20
CA VAL A 989 5.62 29.43 -0.25
C VAL A 989 5.45 30.91 -0.62
N TYR A 990 6.19 31.36 -1.63
CA TYR A 990 6.14 32.71 -2.19
C TYR A 990 5.92 32.65 -3.70
N SER A 991 4.78 33.14 -4.18
CA SER A 991 4.46 33.16 -5.61
C SER A 991 4.80 34.51 -6.24
N PHE A 992 5.41 34.48 -7.42
CA PHE A 992 5.83 35.65 -8.19
C PHE A 992 5.29 35.57 -9.62
N GLN A 993 4.76 36.68 -10.13
CA GLN A 993 4.22 36.78 -11.48
C GLN A 993 4.79 38.02 -12.20
N PHE A 994 5.24 37.84 -13.44
CA PHE A 994 5.88 38.87 -14.27
C PHE A 994 5.23 38.98 -15.66
N GLU A 995 5.44 40.10 -16.34
CA GLU A 995 4.82 40.35 -17.66
C GLU A 995 5.50 39.58 -18.81
N ASN A 996 6.79 39.24 -18.65
CA ASN A 996 7.62 38.52 -19.63
C ASN A 996 8.53 37.48 -18.95
N ASP A 997 9.09 36.59 -19.77
CA ASP A 997 9.94 35.44 -19.43
C ASP A 997 11.46 35.73 -19.47
N GLY A 998 11.86 36.99 -19.67
CA GLY A 998 13.25 37.42 -19.57
C GLY A 998 13.80 37.36 -18.14
N ASN A 999 14.99 37.92 -17.91
CA ASN A 999 15.61 37.95 -16.57
C ASN A 999 14.76 38.73 -15.56
N GLN A 1000 14.20 38.03 -14.58
CA GLN A 1000 13.45 38.57 -13.45
C GLN A 1000 14.23 38.35 -12.15
N GLN A 1001 14.07 39.24 -11.18
CA GLN A 1001 14.67 39.07 -9.85
C GLN A 1001 13.59 38.67 -8.84
N LEU A 1002 13.66 37.43 -8.36
CA LEU A 1002 12.86 36.95 -7.24
C LEU A 1002 13.51 37.44 -5.94
N SER A 1003 12.71 37.94 -4.99
CA SER A 1003 13.20 38.39 -3.69
C SER A 1003 12.27 37.93 -2.58
N PHE A 1004 12.78 37.12 -1.66
CA PHE A 1004 12.00 36.44 -0.64
C PHE A 1004 12.76 36.42 0.70
N PRO A 1005 12.05 36.43 1.84
CA PRO A 1005 12.67 36.41 3.16
C PRO A 1005 13.27 35.04 3.48
N LEU A 1006 14.25 35.04 4.38
CA LEU A 1006 14.89 33.85 4.92
C LEU A 1006 14.58 33.73 6.43
N ASP A 1007 14.35 32.50 6.87
CA ASP A 1007 14.25 32.12 8.28
C ASP A 1007 15.62 32.10 8.95
N LYS A 1008 15.63 32.08 10.28
CA LYS A 1008 16.86 31.93 11.07
C LYS A 1008 17.37 30.48 10.96
N GLY A 1009 18.66 30.29 10.67
CA GLY A 1009 19.26 28.95 10.52
C GLY A 1009 19.37 28.50 9.06
N SER A 1010 19.24 27.20 8.80
CA SER A 1010 19.26 26.64 7.44
C SER A 1010 17.97 26.96 6.71
N ASN A 1011 18.11 27.36 5.45
CA ASN A 1011 17.01 27.65 4.55
C ASN A 1011 17.21 26.84 3.28
N LEU A 1012 16.36 25.85 3.07
CA LEU A 1012 16.25 25.16 1.80
C LEU A 1012 15.36 26.01 0.89
N ILE A 1013 15.93 26.49 -0.21
CA ILE A 1013 15.25 27.29 -1.22
C ILE A 1013 15.01 26.37 -2.42
N SER A 1014 13.75 26.16 -2.77
CA SER A 1014 13.33 25.53 -4.02
C SER A 1014 12.60 26.58 -4.86
N ILE A 1015 12.98 26.73 -6.13
CA ILE A 1015 12.30 27.59 -7.09
C ILE A 1015 11.75 26.72 -8.20
N GLU A 1016 10.44 26.76 -8.33
CA GLU A 1016 9.66 26.05 -9.33
C GLU A 1016 9.00 27.06 -10.26
N THR A 1017 8.74 26.64 -11.48
CA THR A 1017 7.98 27.45 -12.45
C THR A 1017 6.65 26.77 -12.73
N ASP A 1018 5.69 27.51 -13.29
CA ASP A 1018 4.46 26.94 -13.83
C ASP A 1018 4.66 26.01 -15.04
N LYS A 1019 5.91 25.86 -15.51
CA LYS A 1019 6.31 24.97 -16.60
C LYS A 1019 7.05 23.77 -16.01
N ILE A 1020 6.35 22.64 -15.90
CA ILE A 1020 6.76 21.38 -15.25
C ILE A 1020 8.17 20.88 -15.65
N CYS A 1021 8.68 21.29 -16.81
CA CYS A 1021 9.84 20.68 -17.46
C CYS A 1021 11.11 21.52 -17.36
N GLN A 1022 11.02 22.66 -16.68
CA GLN A 1022 12.14 23.54 -16.41
C GLN A 1022 12.98 23.09 -15.20
N GLY A 1023 12.61 21.95 -14.60
CA GLY A 1023 13.24 21.43 -13.39
C GLY A 1023 13.00 22.34 -12.19
N VAL A 1024 13.67 22.00 -11.09
CA VAL A 1024 13.56 22.75 -9.84
C VAL A 1024 14.95 23.25 -9.47
N TYR A 1025 15.10 24.56 -9.27
CA TYR A 1025 16.33 25.11 -8.71
C TYR A 1025 16.31 24.93 -7.20
N ASN A 1026 17.27 24.18 -6.68
CA ASN A 1026 17.46 24.04 -5.24
C ASN A 1026 18.76 24.71 -4.80
N ASP A 1027 18.70 25.47 -3.72
CA ASP A 1027 19.84 26.05 -3.03
C ASP A 1027 19.66 25.95 -1.52
N ASN A 1028 20.76 25.78 -0.77
CA ASN A 1028 20.70 25.76 0.68
C ASN A 1028 21.52 26.92 1.24
N VAL A 1029 20.86 27.78 2.00
CA VAL A 1029 21.42 29.01 2.53
C VAL A 1029 21.35 29.03 4.06
N MET A 1030 22.49 29.29 4.70
CA MET A 1030 22.56 29.48 6.16
C MET A 1030 22.49 30.96 6.53
N VAL A 1031 21.51 31.33 7.34
CA VAL A 1031 21.42 32.67 7.97
C VAL A 1031 21.87 32.54 9.43
N ASN A 1032 23.16 32.82 9.67
CA ASN A 1032 23.74 32.84 11.01
C ASN A 1032 23.36 34.14 11.75
N ASN A 1033 23.15 34.06 13.06
CA ASN A 1033 22.86 35.22 13.91
C ASN A 1033 24.04 36.21 14.02
N ALA A 1034 25.27 35.78 13.71
CA ALA A 1034 26.49 36.54 13.88
C ALA A 1034 26.93 37.24 12.58
N ILE A 1035 26.98 38.56 12.57
CA ILE A 1035 27.38 39.40 11.43
C ILE A 1035 28.81 39.89 11.64
N LEU A 1036 29.73 39.49 10.76
CA LEU A 1036 31.09 40.02 10.72
C LEU A 1036 31.16 41.25 9.81
N SER A 1037 31.48 42.42 10.36
CA SER A 1037 31.51 43.68 9.61
C SER A 1037 32.60 44.63 10.14
N PRO A 1038 33.41 45.28 9.27
CA PRO A 1038 33.44 45.15 7.82
C PRO A 1038 34.26 43.93 7.34
N ASN A 1039 33.92 43.37 6.17
CA ASN A 1039 34.73 42.38 5.46
C ASN A 1039 34.98 42.88 4.03
N PRO A 1040 36.21 43.22 3.61
CA PRO A 1040 37.49 42.90 4.24
C PRO A 1040 37.80 43.72 5.50
N VAL A 1041 38.37 43.06 6.51
CA VAL A 1041 38.70 43.56 7.84
C VAL A 1041 40.05 44.30 7.83
N GLY A 1042 40.10 45.46 8.49
CA GLY A 1042 41.34 46.20 8.73
C GLY A 1042 42.12 45.66 9.94
N GLU A 1043 42.41 46.53 10.91
CA GLU A 1043 43.15 46.17 12.13
C GLU A 1043 42.24 45.63 13.25
N GLY A 1044 40.95 45.96 13.21
CA GLY A 1044 39.94 45.52 14.18
C GLY A 1044 38.85 44.70 13.51
N LEU A 1045 38.57 43.54 14.09
CA LEU A 1045 37.50 42.62 13.70
C LEU A 1045 36.32 42.80 14.66
N LYS A 1046 35.12 42.97 14.11
CA LYS A 1046 33.89 43.09 14.88
C LYS A 1046 32.85 42.10 14.36
N VAL A 1047 32.26 41.34 15.29
CA VAL A 1047 31.17 40.41 15.04
C VAL A 1047 30.01 40.77 15.97
N GLU A 1048 28.85 41.06 15.41
CA GLU A 1048 27.63 41.44 16.14
C GLU A 1048 26.59 40.32 16.07
N GLY A 1049 25.66 40.26 17.02
CA GLY A 1049 24.57 39.27 17.00
C GLY A 1049 24.92 37.89 17.57
N ILE A 1050 26.00 37.80 18.37
CA ILE A 1050 26.37 36.59 19.11
C ILE A 1050 25.53 36.53 20.40
N GLU A 1051 25.24 35.35 20.94
CA GLU A 1051 24.62 35.22 22.27
C GLU A 1051 25.61 35.60 23.38
N ILE A 1052 25.11 35.88 24.59
CA ILE A 1052 25.99 36.15 25.73
C ILE A 1052 26.73 34.86 26.10
N MET A 1053 28.07 34.90 26.05
CA MET A 1053 28.94 33.74 26.30
C MET A 1053 29.92 34.06 27.42
N SER A 1054 29.90 33.26 28.49
CA SER A 1054 30.75 33.47 29.68
C SER A 1054 32.17 32.95 29.50
N ASN A 1055 32.45 32.09 28.52
CA ASN A 1055 33.81 31.62 28.26
C ASN A 1055 33.99 31.13 26.82
N ALA A 1056 33.74 32.00 25.84
CA ALA A 1056 33.88 31.63 24.43
C ALA A 1056 35.34 31.46 24.03
N GLN A 1057 35.70 30.29 23.52
CA GLN A 1057 36.98 30.04 22.86
C GLN A 1057 36.91 30.55 21.42
N ILE A 1058 37.77 31.51 21.10
CA ILE A 1058 37.88 32.15 19.80
C ILE A 1058 39.09 31.59 19.08
N LEU A 1059 38.87 30.98 17.93
CA LEU A 1059 39.87 30.35 17.09
C LEU A 1059 39.90 31.04 15.72
N ILE A 1060 41.07 31.44 15.24
CA ILE A 1060 41.27 31.88 13.85
C ILE A 1060 42.21 30.89 13.16
N THR A 1061 41.78 30.30 12.06
CA THR A 1061 42.59 29.41 11.21
C THR A 1061 42.81 30.03 9.83
N ASN A 1062 43.94 29.72 9.20
CA ASN A 1062 44.13 30.01 7.78
C ASN A 1062 43.43 28.94 6.90
N LEU A 1063 43.40 29.13 5.58
CA LEU A 1063 42.77 28.19 4.65
C LEU A 1063 43.34 26.77 4.66
N ASN A 1064 44.53 26.55 5.23
CA ASN A 1064 45.13 25.22 5.38
C ASN A 1064 44.74 24.55 6.71
N GLY A 1065 43.78 25.12 7.46
CA GLY A 1065 43.32 24.62 8.75
C GLY A 1065 44.29 24.89 9.91
N VAL A 1066 45.36 25.66 9.69
CA VAL A 1066 46.34 25.97 10.73
C VAL A 1066 45.84 27.12 11.59
N THR A 1067 45.73 26.89 12.90
CA THR A 1067 45.42 27.90 13.91
C THR A 1067 46.49 28.98 13.96
N VAL A 1068 46.09 30.23 13.70
CA VAL A 1068 46.95 31.42 13.76
C VAL A 1068 46.65 32.31 14.98
N LEU A 1069 45.46 32.17 15.58
CA LEU A 1069 45.08 32.86 16.82
C LEU A 1069 44.12 31.97 17.61
N LEU A 1070 44.32 31.88 18.93
CA LEU A 1070 43.45 31.18 19.86
C LEU A 1070 43.38 31.99 21.15
N GLU A 1071 42.20 32.47 21.54
CA GLU A 1071 41.99 33.21 22.79
C GLU A 1071 40.62 32.90 23.40
N ASN A 1072 40.50 32.98 24.73
CA ASN A 1072 39.19 32.89 25.39
C ASN A 1072 38.68 34.29 25.71
N LYS A 1073 37.42 34.58 25.38
CA LYS A 1073 36.76 35.86 25.65
C LYS A 1073 35.38 35.69 26.25
N GLN A 1074 35.03 36.64 27.11
CA GLN A 1074 33.64 36.86 27.51
C GLN A 1074 32.95 37.77 26.48
N ILE A 1075 31.75 37.39 26.08
CA ILE A 1075 30.88 38.15 25.17
C ILE A 1075 29.66 38.57 25.98
N THR A 1076 29.62 39.80 26.47
CA THR A 1076 28.58 40.25 27.43
C THR A 1076 27.42 41.00 26.79
N ASN A 1077 27.59 41.54 25.58
CA ASN A 1077 26.59 42.38 24.89
C ASN A 1077 26.26 41.84 23.47
N GLY A 1078 26.54 40.56 23.23
CA GLY A 1078 26.34 39.93 21.92
C GLY A 1078 27.21 40.46 20.78
N THR A 1079 28.31 41.12 21.13
CA THR A 1079 29.30 41.64 20.19
C THR A 1079 30.69 41.18 20.60
N LEU A 1080 31.43 40.58 19.67
CA LEU A 1080 32.84 40.25 19.78
C LEU A 1080 33.66 41.28 19.02
N GLU A 1081 34.55 41.98 19.72
CA GLU A 1081 35.54 42.87 19.11
C GLU A 1081 36.96 42.34 19.40
N MET A 1082 37.78 42.22 18.36
CA MET A 1082 39.14 41.72 18.45
C MET A 1082 40.12 42.60 17.66
N ASN A 1083 41.34 42.73 18.19
CA ASN A 1083 42.45 43.31 17.44
C ASN A 1083 43.16 42.19 16.69
N ILE A 1084 43.22 42.29 15.37
CA ILE A 1084 43.86 41.31 14.50
C ILE A 1084 45.05 41.91 13.70
N SER A 1085 45.64 42.99 14.21
CA SER A 1085 46.78 43.69 13.58
C SER A 1085 47.98 42.78 13.27
N ASN A 1086 48.15 41.70 14.04
CA ASN A 1086 49.27 40.79 13.88
C ASN A 1086 49.03 39.71 12.81
N LEU A 1087 47.82 39.62 12.25
CA LEU A 1087 47.53 38.69 11.15
C LEU A 1087 48.05 39.28 9.82
N SER A 1088 48.75 38.45 9.05
CA SER A 1088 49.17 38.82 7.69
C SER A 1088 47.96 38.99 6.77
N PRO A 1089 48.01 39.80 5.71
CA PRO A 1089 46.94 39.86 4.71
C PRO A 1089 46.61 38.47 4.16
N GLY A 1090 45.33 38.13 4.09
CA GLY A 1090 44.92 36.76 3.76
C GLY A 1090 43.48 36.44 4.11
N ILE A 1091 43.06 35.22 3.79
CA ILE A 1091 41.72 34.70 4.08
C ILE A 1091 41.81 33.80 5.31
N TYR A 1092 40.93 34.05 6.28
CA TYR A 1092 40.89 33.33 7.55
C TYR A 1092 39.47 32.86 7.86
N MET A 1093 39.38 31.78 8.64
CA MET A 1093 38.16 31.32 9.30
C MET A 1093 38.23 31.70 10.76
N LEU A 1094 37.18 32.33 11.27
CA LEU A 1094 36.94 32.64 12.67
C LEU A 1094 35.92 31.65 13.21
N THR A 1095 36.25 30.97 14.29
CA THR A 1095 35.42 30.01 15.01
C THR A 1095 35.25 30.48 16.45
N ILE A 1096 34.02 30.50 16.95
CA ILE A 1096 33.66 30.92 18.32
C ILE A 1096 32.95 29.73 18.97
N ILE A 1097 33.51 29.18 20.06
CA ILE A 1097 33.06 27.95 20.70
C ILE A 1097 32.70 28.21 22.16
N ASP A 1098 31.50 27.85 22.62
CA ASP A 1098 31.09 27.87 24.03
C ASP A 1098 30.26 26.61 24.34
N GLY A 1099 30.90 25.57 24.89
CA GLY A 1099 30.30 24.23 25.03
C GLY A 1099 30.09 23.56 23.67
N GLU A 1100 28.86 23.12 23.39
CA GLU A 1100 28.44 22.55 22.09
C GLU A 1100 28.10 23.61 21.04
N LYS A 1101 28.09 24.90 21.40
CA LYS A 1101 27.75 25.99 20.47
C LYS A 1101 28.99 26.42 19.69
N GLU A 1102 28.96 26.29 18.37
CA GLU A 1102 30.04 26.71 17.47
C GLU A 1102 29.53 27.71 16.40
N ILE A 1103 30.22 28.85 16.24
CA ILE A 1103 29.92 29.85 15.21
C ILE A 1103 31.14 30.01 14.29
N ASN A 1104 30.95 29.74 13.00
CA ASN A 1104 31.99 29.83 11.98
C ASN A 1104 31.73 31.00 11.01
N LEU A 1105 32.74 31.86 10.84
CA LEU A 1105 32.68 33.06 10.00
C LEU A 1105 33.96 33.22 9.19
N LYS A 1106 33.83 33.46 7.88
CA LYS A 1106 34.98 33.72 6.99
C LYS A 1106 35.24 35.21 6.87
N PHE A 1107 36.51 35.63 6.97
CA PHE A 1107 36.89 37.02 6.71
C PHE A 1107 38.19 37.16 5.92
N VAL A 1108 38.35 38.32 5.27
CA VAL A 1108 39.55 38.71 4.54
C VAL A 1108 40.27 39.79 5.32
N LYS A 1109 41.51 39.56 5.76
CA LYS A 1109 42.38 40.59 6.35
C LYS A 1109 43.03 41.40 5.22
N LYS A 1110 42.82 42.72 5.23
CA LYS A 1110 43.50 43.68 4.34
C LYS A 1110 44.99 43.80 4.67
#